data_AF-A0AAD4H4T5-F1
#
_entry.id   AF-A0AAD4H4T5-F1
#
_cell.length_a   1.000
_cell.length_b   1.000
_cell.length_c   1.000
_cell.angle_alpha   90.00
_cell.angle_beta   90.00
_cell.angle_gamma   90.00
#
_symmetry.space_group_name_H-M   'P 1'
#
loop_
_entity.id
_entity.type
_entity.pdbx_description
1 polymer ?
#
loop_
_entity_poly.entity_id
_entity_poly.type
_entity_poly.pdbx_seq_one_letter_code
_entity_poly.pdbx_strand_id
1 'polypeptide(L)'
;MKSKLRRAKKSISRFLKCEPKAQALEATSTTTKATTTTGRVKTPIPMLNLGSVADAPVHRIDVAIPELRIADVPLDTHHFSRSNTPTNGTITTSTVSVKVTQTPLEGSYTAGSRLIEIFLENIGAPTPKVCLPKGRFRFESTSQLAFCIGLLQSAQPPPTFSSDRDGTTISSQDMACDTLNRQWIKATTASLFEQDFVFSLARKLVAEFVKEPTKNSAFINEIAVIAPSASPGFLDSGDLVKILAKLSTSLQGIHQQSSLHPYHLTLAVSRVLDVMADHKVQELNRVALHEPLSAVLMVLKGSKDPYLMYQACYALQALQRVPDDETVLQSFLRHSTGMVDGLIKVSGLIQLDFRGFMEGLKEVQGAVEKTVDSIKLAFEGIMSFFESGRGAVDSVKEGLWSGNKRPWYLAVRGATRLVREGRFADLRILITNAPCRQDPLFQMGICQLLGEIADDAAWDVVIRKQALDFIEKLYLNDQDWGQDENVKQWMWMIVCRISKVKDQAVSDHASILEGKLREEDCSNFSDESPLRPRLCLSDTCSLLNEVQHIPEIEVDLHSRAIVQQEYHLREQLSVYIPPQAKTSRRAEDSDHSPLMREVITFLAGERHVLLLLGDSGAGKTTFNHKLAYDLWRSYTIGGPIPLFVNLPTIEQPDKDLIAELLSSSSYRFSASQIKELEKQERQFILICDGYDERQLNTNLHTTNRLNQPGCWKAKLIVSCRSQYLKKEYLHNFQPKSVRSTRFAAATELFQEAVIVPFTSEQVEEYVQEFVGLSNAQLGLRDRPNWTAKEYMAKLKAIPDLMELVGNPFLLTVSLQVLHQVIGTNQDLETIRVTRVKLYDIFIEEWIERNKIRLLDSQHKLPLDEQHALEELTNDHIAFTQHAFDFMKRLSTSIFEWHSGNPSIEYSQHSDSTSWKAPYFSNIPKANILRKVSPLEGGGTQFRLLHRSMLEYFYALTFFDPAETPETDDDNDVPSFEALRDSLKAHPLTMKPIVGEPLVVQFLAERARAEPRFQLQLLVMMDTMEGDVKSVQGAKNAVAILVEAGIRFNGVDLSTVRPQWYSST
;
A
#
# COMPACT_ATOMS: atom_id res chain seq x y z
N MET A 1 -61.10 18.53 -37.26
CA MET A 1 -60.15 17.48 -36.82
C MET A 1 -59.24 16.89 -37.91
N LYS A 2 -59.74 16.14 -38.93
CA LYS A 2 -58.91 15.30 -39.84
C LYS A 2 -57.67 15.98 -40.49
N SER A 3 -57.68 17.30 -40.68
CA SER A 3 -56.52 18.09 -41.15
C SER A 3 -55.40 18.27 -40.11
N LYS A 4 -55.74 18.56 -38.83
CA LYS A 4 -54.75 18.65 -37.73
C LYS A 4 -54.06 17.29 -37.50
N LEU A 5 -54.84 16.20 -37.47
CA LEU A 5 -54.30 14.84 -37.30
C LEU A 5 -53.37 14.42 -38.47
N ARG A 6 -53.68 14.83 -39.70
CA ARG A 6 -52.77 14.67 -40.86
C ARG A 6 -51.48 15.49 -40.74
N ARG A 7 -51.51 16.69 -40.14
CA ARG A 7 -50.28 17.45 -39.84
C ARG A 7 -49.43 16.74 -38.78
N ALA A 8 -50.02 16.29 -37.68
CA ALA A 8 -49.32 15.55 -36.62
C ALA A 8 -48.59 14.30 -37.17
N LYS A 9 -49.29 13.41 -37.88
CA LYS A 9 -48.65 12.24 -38.53
C LYS A 9 -47.56 12.63 -39.54
N LYS A 10 -47.71 13.74 -40.27
CA LYS A 10 -46.70 14.21 -41.23
C LYS A 10 -45.45 14.77 -40.54
N SER A 11 -45.57 15.46 -39.41
CA SER A 11 -44.43 15.87 -38.58
C SER A 11 -43.70 14.67 -37.96
N ILE A 12 -44.42 13.72 -37.38
CA ILE A 12 -43.84 12.49 -36.81
C ILE A 12 -43.05 11.71 -37.90
N SER A 13 -43.61 11.59 -39.11
CA SER A 13 -42.94 10.92 -40.24
C SER A 13 -41.69 11.63 -40.76
N ARG A 14 -41.53 12.94 -40.49
CA ARG A 14 -40.32 13.71 -40.80
C ARG A 14 -39.28 13.59 -39.70
N PHE A 15 -39.70 13.67 -38.44
CA PHE A 15 -38.81 13.55 -37.28
C PHE A 15 -38.10 12.18 -37.24
N LEU A 16 -38.77 11.11 -37.71
CA LEU A 16 -38.20 9.77 -37.89
C LEU A 16 -37.31 9.62 -39.14
N LYS A 17 -36.97 10.69 -39.87
CA LYS A 17 -36.15 10.66 -41.11
C LYS A 17 -35.09 11.77 -41.22
N CYS A 18 -34.82 12.52 -40.15
CA CYS A 18 -33.79 13.56 -40.15
C CYS A 18 -32.43 13.02 -39.67
N GLU A 19 -31.72 12.35 -40.56
CA GLU A 19 -30.26 12.20 -40.43
C GLU A 19 -29.56 13.56 -40.65
N PRO A 20 -28.50 13.89 -39.89
CA PRO A 20 -27.64 15.02 -40.21
C PRO A 20 -26.69 14.64 -41.35
N LYS A 21 -26.99 15.06 -42.59
CA LYS A 21 -26.02 14.94 -43.69
C LYS A 21 -24.83 15.85 -43.42
N ALA A 22 -23.66 15.26 -43.20
CA ALA A 22 -22.40 15.98 -43.24
C ALA A 22 -22.18 16.59 -44.64
N GLN A 23 -21.71 17.83 -44.69
CA GLN A 23 -21.10 18.41 -45.89
C GLN A 23 -19.63 18.68 -45.59
N ALA A 24 -18.75 18.02 -46.34
CA ALA A 24 -17.34 18.37 -46.39
C ALA A 24 -17.17 19.68 -47.18
N LEU A 25 -16.16 20.46 -46.80
CA LEU A 25 -15.74 21.67 -47.50
C LEU A 25 -14.22 21.66 -47.59
N GLU A 26 -13.70 21.06 -48.67
CA GLU A 26 -12.28 21.14 -49.02
C GLU A 26 -12.06 22.07 -50.23
N ALA A 27 -11.04 22.91 -50.07
CA ALA A 27 -10.20 23.55 -51.09
C ALA A 27 -10.77 23.92 -52.47
N THR A 28 -10.77 25.22 -52.77
CA THR A 28 -10.18 25.75 -54.01
C THR A 28 -9.33 26.98 -53.71
N SER A 29 -8.23 27.14 -54.45
CA SER A 29 -7.15 28.12 -54.20
C SER A 29 -7.18 29.33 -55.12
N THR A 30 -6.73 30.50 -54.64
CA THR A 30 -6.19 31.58 -55.50
C THR A 30 -4.93 32.21 -54.91
N THR A 31 -3.92 32.33 -55.77
CA THR A 31 -2.53 32.76 -55.51
C THR A 31 -2.33 34.28 -55.37
N THR A 32 -1.34 34.71 -54.55
CA THR A 32 -0.37 35.74 -54.99
C THR A 32 1.00 35.63 -54.30
N LYS A 33 2.05 36.00 -55.03
CA LYS A 33 3.49 35.70 -54.88
C LYS A 33 4.28 36.50 -53.82
N ALA A 34 5.39 35.89 -53.36
CA ALA A 34 6.71 36.50 -53.02
C ALA A 34 6.80 37.48 -51.82
N THR A 35 7.94 37.67 -51.13
CA THR A 35 9.36 37.63 -51.56
C THR A 35 10.33 37.20 -50.43
N THR A 36 11.57 36.84 -50.78
CA THR A 36 12.74 36.66 -49.87
C THR A 36 13.09 37.99 -49.13
N THR A 37 13.98 38.09 -48.12
CA THR A 37 15.39 37.64 -48.06
C THR A 37 16.01 37.83 -46.65
N THR A 38 17.16 37.20 -46.41
CA THR A 38 18.14 37.29 -45.28
C THR A 38 18.16 38.51 -44.32
N GLY A 39 18.54 38.28 -43.05
CA GLY A 39 19.09 39.31 -42.14
C GLY A 39 19.73 38.72 -40.86
N ARG A 40 20.84 39.29 -40.36
CA ARG A 40 21.60 38.77 -39.20
C ARG A 40 22.10 39.92 -38.28
N VAL A 41 22.03 39.71 -36.96
CA VAL A 41 22.89 40.32 -35.90
C VAL A 41 22.64 41.80 -35.47
N LYS A 42 22.96 42.04 -34.17
CA LYS A 42 23.23 43.31 -33.40
C LYS A 42 22.12 43.96 -32.53
N THR A 43 22.37 43.87 -31.22
CA THR A 43 22.06 44.78 -30.09
C THR A 43 22.73 46.18 -30.28
N PRO A 44 22.37 47.29 -29.57
CA PRO A 44 22.37 47.41 -28.09
C PRO A 44 21.37 48.40 -27.40
N ILE A 45 21.56 48.56 -26.08
CA ILE A 45 20.82 49.38 -25.09
C ILE A 45 21.30 50.87 -25.09
N PRO A 46 20.37 51.85 -25.09
CA PRO A 46 20.32 52.94 -24.06
C PRO A 46 18.87 53.50 -23.80
N MET A 47 18.52 54.35 -22.80
CA MET A 47 19.09 54.77 -21.49
C MET A 47 18.02 55.46 -20.57
N LEU A 48 18.34 55.54 -19.27
CA LEU A 48 18.19 56.62 -18.25
C LEU A 48 17.56 58.01 -18.63
N ASN A 49 17.05 58.88 -17.73
CA ASN A 49 16.66 58.89 -16.28
C ASN A 49 16.14 60.32 -15.86
N LEU A 50 15.76 60.53 -14.59
CA LEU A 50 15.56 61.81 -13.84
C LEU A 50 14.25 62.59 -14.07
N GLY A 51 13.69 63.31 -13.07
CA GLY A 51 13.98 63.32 -11.63
C GLY A 51 13.69 64.67 -10.92
N SER A 52 13.01 64.66 -9.77
CA SER A 52 12.77 65.83 -8.91
C SER A 52 12.66 65.45 -7.41
N VAL A 53 12.64 66.46 -6.52
CA VAL A 53 13.07 66.39 -5.10
C VAL A 53 12.35 67.46 -4.24
N ALA A 54 12.44 67.34 -2.90
CA ALA A 54 12.06 68.29 -1.82
C ALA A 54 10.58 68.24 -1.34
N ASP A 55 10.25 68.39 -0.04
CA ASP A 55 11.09 68.57 1.16
C ASP A 55 10.43 68.02 2.46
N ALA A 56 11.14 68.06 3.60
CA ALA A 56 10.77 67.48 4.93
C ALA A 56 10.17 68.56 5.92
N PRO A 57 10.02 68.41 7.29
CA PRO A 57 10.61 67.44 8.25
C PRO A 57 9.81 66.93 9.51
N VAL A 58 10.06 65.66 9.91
CA VAL A 58 10.44 65.14 11.27
C VAL A 58 9.49 65.15 12.51
N HIS A 59 9.59 64.05 13.31
CA HIS A 59 9.16 63.76 14.71
C HIS A 59 7.70 63.29 15.00
N ARG A 60 7.42 62.30 15.89
CA ARG A 60 8.24 61.28 16.62
C ARG A 60 7.34 60.20 17.30
N ILE A 61 7.95 59.14 17.88
CA ILE A 61 7.43 58.11 18.84
C ILE A 61 6.79 56.89 18.16
N ASP A 62 7.50 55.77 17.95
CA ASP A 62 7.87 54.62 18.85
C ASP A 62 6.68 53.63 19.03
N VAL A 63 6.79 52.30 19.14
CA VAL A 63 7.76 51.34 19.75
C VAL A 63 7.69 50.00 18.97
N ALA A 64 8.53 48.96 19.12
CA ALA A 64 9.99 48.78 19.04
C ALA A 64 10.33 47.26 19.16
N ILE A 65 11.53 46.84 18.73
CA ILE A 65 12.17 45.50 18.89
C ILE A 65 13.67 45.82 19.16
N PRO A 66 14.39 45.28 20.20
CA PRO A 66 15.11 43.98 20.04
C PRO A 66 15.67 43.24 21.31
N GLU A 67 16.34 42.09 21.05
CA GLU A 67 17.61 41.61 21.66
C GLU A 67 17.68 40.95 23.07
N LEU A 68 18.91 40.83 23.62
CA LEU A 68 19.49 39.57 24.12
C LEU A 68 20.37 39.68 25.40
N ARG A 69 20.43 38.56 26.16
CA ARG A 69 21.53 38.04 27.04
C ARG A 69 21.78 38.55 28.49
N ILE A 70 21.82 37.54 29.38
CA ILE A 70 22.74 37.31 30.54
C ILE A 70 22.64 38.19 31.81
N ALA A 71 22.26 37.56 32.95
CA ALA A 71 22.84 37.71 34.30
C ALA A 71 22.22 36.66 35.28
N ASP A 72 22.84 36.43 36.45
CA ASP A 72 22.61 35.25 37.32
C ASP A 72 21.98 35.54 38.71
N VAL A 73 21.20 34.56 39.22
CA VAL A 73 21.18 33.97 40.61
C VAL A 73 21.13 34.95 41.82
N PRO A 74 20.12 34.86 42.74
CA PRO A 74 20.20 33.83 43.80
C PRO A 74 18.91 33.26 44.45
N LEU A 75 19.09 32.05 45.02
CA LEU A 75 18.57 31.42 46.25
C LEU A 75 17.28 31.92 46.97
N ASP A 76 16.47 30.92 47.34
CA ASP A 76 16.07 30.54 48.72
C ASP A 76 14.60 30.62 49.25
N THR A 77 14.27 29.52 49.97
CA THR A 77 13.39 29.36 51.15
C THR A 77 11.84 29.20 51.11
N HIS A 78 11.42 28.17 51.88
CA HIS A 78 10.21 27.99 52.73
C HIS A 78 8.78 28.09 52.13
N HIS A 79 7.96 27.03 52.15
CA HIS A 79 7.29 26.31 53.27
C HIS A 79 6.10 27.04 53.91
N PHE A 80 4.90 26.41 53.87
CA PHE A 80 4.02 25.98 55.00
C PHE A 80 2.69 25.49 54.38
N SER A 81 2.12 24.29 54.59
CA SER A 81 1.92 23.42 55.78
C SER A 81 0.67 23.76 56.61
N ARG A 82 -0.32 22.85 56.60
CA ARG A 82 -1.36 22.59 57.63
C ARG A 82 -2.09 21.26 57.28
N SER A 83 -2.71 20.48 58.18
CA SER A 83 -2.41 20.06 59.56
C SER A 83 -3.63 19.30 60.11
N ASN A 84 -3.44 18.09 60.66
CA ASN A 84 -4.13 17.50 61.85
C ASN A 84 -4.49 16.00 61.75
N THR A 85 -4.16 15.35 62.87
CA THR A 85 -4.31 13.97 63.36
C THR A 85 -5.67 13.73 64.04
N PRO A 86 -5.96 12.55 64.69
CA PRO A 86 -5.26 11.25 64.74
C PRO A 86 -6.16 10.14 64.07
N THR A 87 -6.35 8.86 64.45
CA THR A 87 -6.01 7.90 65.56
C THR A 87 -6.32 6.46 65.03
N ASN A 88 -5.93 5.29 65.58
CA ASN A 88 -5.13 4.88 66.75
C ASN A 88 -4.58 3.42 66.59
N GLY A 89 -3.39 3.12 67.13
CA GLY A 89 -2.94 1.77 67.53
C GLY A 89 -2.91 0.64 66.46
N THR A 90 -2.87 -0.68 66.78
CA THR A 90 -2.36 -1.48 67.94
C THR A 90 -2.60 -2.98 67.65
N ILE A 91 -1.79 -4.00 68.00
CA ILE A 91 -0.45 -4.13 68.63
C ILE A 91 0.25 -5.39 68.06
N THR A 92 1.59 -5.40 67.90
CA THR A 92 2.42 -6.64 68.00
C THR A 92 3.88 -6.30 68.40
N THR A 93 4.63 -7.29 68.89
CA THR A 93 5.89 -7.13 69.65
C THR A 93 7.18 -7.36 68.85
N SER A 94 8.31 -6.94 69.42
CA SER A 94 9.65 -6.92 68.81
C SER A 94 10.65 -7.87 69.49
N THR A 95 11.80 -8.13 68.84
CA THR A 95 13.06 -8.58 69.48
C THR A 95 14.26 -8.25 68.58
N VAL A 96 15.49 -8.21 69.14
CA VAL A 96 16.66 -7.54 68.52
C VAL A 96 17.99 -8.29 68.78
N SER A 97 18.87 -8.39 67.76
CA SER A 97 20.34 -8.56 67.86
C SER A 97 20.96 -8.16 66.50
N VAL A 98 21.66 -7.04 66.31
CA VAL A 98 23.00 -6.61 66.80
C VAL A 98 24.17 -7.36 66.13
N LYS A 99 24.96 -6.63 65.33
CA LYS A 99 26.27 -7.03 64.77
C LYS A 99 27.39 -6.84 65.80
N VAL A 100 28.46 -7.63 65.67
CA VAL A 100 29.83 -7.24 66.09
C VAL A 100 30.78 -7.50 64.92
N THR A 101 31.76 -6.61 64.73
CA THR A 101 32.76 -6.67 63.64
C THR A 101 34.17 -6.85 64.20
N GLN A 102 34.99 -7.70 63.56
CA GLN A 102 36.45 -7.68 63.70
C GLN A 102 37.13 -8.15 62.40
N THR A 103 38.12 -7.38 61.94
CA THR A 103 39.15 -7.77 60.96
C THR A 103 40.34 -8.39 61.72
N PRO A 104 41.20 -9.21 61.08
CA PRO A 104 42.51 -8.66 60.68
C PRO A 104 43.29 -9.37 59.54
N LEU A 105 44.15 -8.56 58.88
CA LEU A 105 45.54 -8.83 58.45
C LEU A 105 45.93 -9.95 57.43
N GLU A 106 47.19 -9.86 57.03
CA GLU A 106 47.81 -10.30 55.77
C GLU A 106 48.33 -11.75 55.77
N GLY A 107 48.52 -12.30 54.56
CA GLY A 107 49.29 -13.52 54.30
C GLY A 107 49.56 -13.70 52.80
N SER A 108 50.81 -13.99 52.42
CA SER A 108 51.22 -14.22 51.03
C SER A 108 50.95 -15.67 50.59
N TYR A 109 50.83 -15.92 49.28
CA TYR A 109 51.55 -17.00 48.57
C TYR A 109 51.32 -16.99 47.04
N THR A 110 52.38 -17.37 46.31
CA THR A 110 52.44 -17.92 44.93
C THR A 110 51.70 -17.21 43.77
N ALA A 111 52.46 -16.85 42.74
CA ALA A 111 51.92 -16.53 41.42
C ALA A 111 51.55 -17.81 40.65
N GLY A 112 50.32 -17.86 40.11
CA GLY A 112 49.82 -18.95 39.27
C GLY A 112 48.36 -18.71 38.87
N SER A 113 48.06 -18.76 37.56
CA SER A 113 46.72 -18.70 36.95
C SER A 113 45.70 -17.65 37.50
N ARG A 114 45.59 -16.48 36.85
CA ARG A 114 44.49 -15.50 37.06
C ARG A 114 43.67 -15.15 35.80
N LEU A 115 43.60 -16.06 34.83
CA LEU A 115 42.66 -15.96 33.69
C LEU A 115 41.19 -16.32 34.08
N ILE A 116 40.97 -16.89 35.26
CA ILE A 116 39.71 -17.54 35.68
C ILE A 116 38.54 -16.55 35.91
N GLU A 117 38.81 -15.27 36.17
CA GLU A 117 37.81 -14.30 36.68
C GLU A 117 37.17 -13.39 35.61
N ILE A 118 37.68 -13.39 34.37
CA ILE A 118 37.08 -12.62 33.24
C ILE A 118 36.00 -13.46 32.58
N PHE A 119 34.93 -12.86 32.04
CA PHE A 119 33.89 -13.52 31.25
C PHE A 119 33.37 -14.81 31.91
N LEU A 120 32.96 -14.70 33.17
CA LEU A 120 32.47 -15.83 33.99
C LEU A 120 31.09 -16.32 33.54
N GLU A 121 30.25 -15.44 33.02
CA GLU A 121 28.85 -15.69 32.69
C GLU A 121 28.54 -15.36 31.22
N ASN A 122 27.53 -16.03 30.65
CA ASN A 122 26.97 -15.66 29.36
C ASN A 122 25.89 -14.58 29.58
N ILE A 123 26.04 -13.43 28.92
CA ILE A 123 25.13 -12.29 29.04
C ILE A 123 24.48 -12.05 27.69
N GLY A 124 23.14 -12.03 27.63
CA GLY A 124 22.39 -11.83 26.39
C GLY A 124 22.89 -10.63 25.60
N ALA A 125 23.20 -10.85 24.31
CA ALA A 125 23.75 -9.79 23.46
C ALA A 125 22.81 -8.57 23.40
N PRO A 126 23.33 -7.33 23.44
CA PRO A 126 22.53 -6.12 23.43
C PRO A 126 21.85 -6.00 22.08
N THR A 127 20.60 -6.48 22.03
CA THR A 127 19.73 -6.40 20.86
C THR A 127 19.73 -4.96 20.37
N PRO A 128 20.25 -4.68 19.17
CA PRO A 128 20.18 -3.32 18.64
C PRO A 128 18.71 -2.96 18.55
N LYS A 129 18.30 -1.82 19.14
CA LYS A 129 16.91 -1.34 19.10
C LYS A 129 16.56 -0.79 17.71
N VAL A 130 16.63 -1.68 16.73
CA VAL A 130 16.17 -1.49 15.36
C VAL A 130 14.65 -1.53 15.42
N CYS A 131 14.02 -0.35 15.41
CA CYS A 131 12.58 -0.26 15.28
C CYS A 131 12.12 -1.01 14.03
N LEU A 132 10.95 -1.64 14.08
CA LEU A 132 10.26 -2.08 12.86
C LEU A 132 9.91 -0.86 11.98
N PRO A 133 9.81 -1.02 10.64
CA PRO A 133 9.52 0.09 9.74
C PRO A 133 8.18 0.76 10.08
N LYS A 134 8.15 2.09 10.14
CA LYS A 134 6.99 2.88 10.61
C LYS A 134 5.75 2.81 9.69
N GLY A 135 5.88 2.19 8.53
CA GLY A 135 4.82 1.77 7.62
C GLY A 135 5.29 0.53 6.84
N ARG A 136 4.36 -0.26 6.27
CA ARG A 136 4.66 -1.63 5.79
C ARG A 136 5.85 -1.74 4.81
N PHE A 137 6.10 -0.71 4.00
CA PHE A 137 6.99 -0.80 2.84
C PHE A 137 8.14 0.23 2.80
N ARG A 138 8.49 0.87 3.92
CA ARG A 138 9.57 1.88 3.95
C ARG A 138 10.57 1.65 5.06
N PHE A 139 11.82 1.37 4.69
CA PHE A 139 12.91 1.14 5.65
C PHE A 139 13.77 2.39 5.83
N GLU A 140 14.01 2.77 7.09
CA GLU A 140 14.75 3.96 7.49
C GLU A 140 16.27 3.77 7.42
N SER A 141 16.76 2.53 7.35
CA SER A 141 18.19 2.21 7.15
C SER A 141 18.42 0.81 6.57
N THR A 142 19.59 0.62 5.97
CA THR A 142 20.08 -0.68 5.46
C THR A 142 20.20 -1.73 6.57
N SER A 143 20.53 -1.31 7.80
CA SER A 143 20.47 -2.16 9.00
C SER A 143 19.05 -2.60 9.36
N GLN A 144 18.04 -1.75 9.14
CA GLN A 144 16.62 -2.10 9.39
C GLN A 144 16.11 -3.10 8.35
N LEU A 145 16.49 -2.95 7.08
CA LEU A 145 16.20 -3.95 6.05
C LEU A 145 16.86 -5.29 6.38
N ALA A 146 18.17 -5.31 6.68
CA ALA A 146 18.89 -6.53 7.06
C ALA A 146 18.29 -7.23 8.30
N PHE A 147 17.86 -6.47 9.31
CA PHE A 147 17.16 -6.99 10.49
C PHE A 147 15.82 -7.64 10.12
N CYS A 148 15.00 -6.99 9.30
CA CYS A 148 13.70 -7.53 8.88
C CYS A 148 13.83 -8.78 7.99
N ILE A 149 14.87 -8.87 7.16
CA ILE A 149 15.23 -10.09 6.42
C ILE A 149 15.58 -11.22 7.40
N GLY A 150 16.37 -10.93 8.45
CA GLY A 150 16.70 -11.90 9.50
C GLY A 150 15.47 -12.40 10.27
N LEU A 151 14.48 -11.53 10.54
CA LEU A 151 13.19 -11.90 11.15
C LEU A 151 12.35 -12.82 10.24
N LEU A 152 12.35 -12.59 8.92
CA LEU A 152 11.66 -13.48 7.98
C LEU A 152 12.35 -14.84 7.84
N GLN A 153 13.68 -14.88 7.96
CA GLN A 153 14.47 -16.13 7.91
C GLN A 153 14.29 -16.97 9.19
N SER A 154 14.29 -16.35 10.38
CA SER A 154 14.08 -17.07 11.64
C SER A 154 12.64 -17.59 11.84
N ALA A 155 11.69 -17.10 11.03
CA ALA A 155 10.30 -17.56 11.01
C ALA A 155 10.06 -18.79 10.10
N GLN A 156 11.02 -19.17 9.26
CA GLN A 156 10.88 -20.39 8.44
C GLN A 156 11.11 -21.65 9.30
N PRO A 157 10.34 -22.73 9.07
CA PRO A 157 10.46 -23.95 9.88
C PRO A 157 11.83 -24.60 9.67
N PRO A 158 12.60 -24.88 10.73
CA PRO A 158 13.85 -25.63 10.60
C PRO A 158 13.56 -27.08 10.17
N PRO A 159 14.52 -27.78 9.53
CA PRO A 159 14.47 -29.23 9.46
C PRO A 159 14.38 -29.79 10.89
N THR A 160 13.45 -30.73 11.09
CA THR A 160 12.97 -31.17 12.41
C THR A 160 14.07 -31.60 13.38
N PHE A 161 14.09 -31.01 14.58
CA PHE A 161 14.28 -31.76 15.84
C PHE A 161 13.72 -30.98 17.05
N SER A 162 13.72 -31.61 18.22
CA SER A 162 12.84 -31.32 19.36
C SER A 162 13.17 -30.04 20.14
N SER A 163 12.11 -29.39 20.63
CA SER A 163 12.17 -28.38 21.69
C SER A 163 12.43 -28.99 23.06
N ASP A 164 13.26 -28.33 23.88
CA ASP A 164 13.02 -28.11 25.32
C ASP A 164 14.11 -27.21 25.91
N ARG A 165 13.72 -26.10 26.56
CA ARG A 165 14.15 -25.71 27.93
C ARG A 165 13.65 -24.34 28.39
N ASP A 166 13.53 -24.25 29.70
CA ASP A 166 12.91 -23.20 30.49
C ASP A 166 13.64 -21.85 30.54
N GLY A 167 12.84 -20.81 30.85
CA GLY A 167 13.05 -20.14 32.14
C GLY A 167 14.17 -19.11 32.23
N THR A 168 13.99 -17.95 31.62
CA THR A 168 14.71 -16.72 32.03
C THR A 168 13.71 -15.58 32.25
N THR A 169 13.97 -14.70 33.23
CA THR A 169 13.04 -13.63 33.62
C THR A 169 13.10 -12.45 32.66
N ILE A 170 12.38 -12.55 31.54
CA ILE A 170 12.32 -11.54 30.46
C ILE A 170 11.67 -10.24 30.98
N SER A 171 12.20 -9.07 30.61
CA SER A 171 11.64 -7.78 31.02
C SER A 171 10.35 -7.43 30.27
N SER A 172 9.53 -6.55 30.83
CA SER A 172 8.27 -6.11 30.21
C SER A 172 8.46 -5.34 28.89
N GLN A 173 9.62 -4.71 28.67
CA GLN A 173 9.94 -4.10 27.37
C GLN A 173 10.31 -5.16 26.32
N ASP A 174 11.03 -6.20 26.72
CA ASP A 174 11.47 -7.25 25.80
C ASP A 174 10.29 -8.11 25.32
N MET A 175 9.35 -8.44 26.22
CA MET A 175 8.08 -9.09 25.84
C MET A 175 7.28 -8.25 24.82
N ALA A 176 7.26 -6.92 24.95
CA ALA A 176 6.56 -6.04 24.03
C ALA A 176 7.25 -5.98 22.65
N CYS A 177 8.59 -5.89 22.63
CA CYS A 177 9.40 -5.95 21.41
C CYS A 177 9.19 -7.27 20.66
N ASP A 178 9.25 -8.39 21.38
CA ASP A 178 9.10 -9.72 20.80
C ASP A 178 7.67 -9.99 20.30
N THR A 179 6.66 -9.44 20.99
CA THR A 179 5.26 -9.44 20.52
C THR A 179 5.11 -8.65 19.21
N LEU A 180 5.71 -7.45 19.10
CA LEU A 180 5.70 -6.63 17.89
C LEU A 180 6.38 -7.36 16.72
N ASN A 181 7.54 -7.98 16.95
CA ASN A 181 8.25 -8.76 15.92
C ASN A 181 7.39 -9.92 15.43
N ARG A 182 6.77 -10.70 16.32
CA ARG A 182 5.87 -11.81 15.96
C ARG A 182 4.62 -11.33 15.21
N GLN A 183 4.05 -10.18 15.57
CA GLN A 183 2.92 -9.59 14.84
C GLN A 183 3.32 -9.15 13.42
N TRP A 184 4.49 -8.51 13.27
CA TRP A 184 5.00 -8.08 11.96
C TRP A 184 5.34 -9.28 11.06
N ILE A 185 6.00 -10.30 11.59
CA ILE A 185 6.25 -11.58 10.89
C ILE A 185 4.92 -12.17 10.41
N LYS A 186 3.91 -12.29 11.29
CA LYS A 186 2.62 -12.88 10.95
C LYS A 186 1.84 -12.07 9.91
N ALA A 187 1.97 -10.74 9.91
CA ALA A 187 1.36 -9.89 8.88
C ALA A 187 2.06 -10.09 7.52
N THR A 188 3.38 -9.93 7.48
CA THR A 188 4.20 -9.99 6.27
C THR A 188 4.15 -11.38 5.62
N THR A 189 4.18 -12.46 6.40
CA THR A 189 4.10 -13.85 5.88
C THR A 189 2.68 -14.29 5.50
N ALA A 190 1.64 -13.54 5.89
CA ALA A 190 0.27 -13.79 5.41
C ALA A 190 0.04 -13.24 3.98
N SER A 191 1.03 -12.54 3.40
CA SER A 191 0.97 -12.00 2.05
C SER A 191 2.28 -12.25 1.30
N LEU A 192 2.25 -13.16 0.33
CA LEU A 192 3.39 -13.44 -0.57
C LEU A 192 3.95 -12.15 -1.18
N PHE A 193 3.09 -11.19 -1.50
CA PHE A 193 3.45 -9.88 -2.02
C PHE A 193 4.26 -9.02 -1.03
N GLU A 194 3.91 -9.02 0.26
CA GLU A 194 4.65 -8.25 1.27
C GLU A 194 6.01 -8.90 1.56
N GLN A 195 6.08 -10.24 1.52
CA GLN A 195 7.32 -11.00 1.62
C GLN A 195 8.23 -10.79 0.40
N ASP A 196 7.70 -10.90 -0.82
CA ASP A 196 8.45 -10.70 -2.07
C ASP A 196 8.96 -9.27 -2.22
N PHE A 197 8.22 -8.26 -1.74
CA PHE A 197 8.70 -6.87 -1.70
C PHE A 197 10.04 -6.76 -0.94
N VAL A 198 10.10 -7.24 0.30
CA VAL A 198 11.30 -7.12 1.17
C VAL A 198 12.51 -7.79 0.52
N PHE A 199 12.30 -8.93 -0.13
CA PHE A 199 13.35 -9.64 -0.87
C PHE A 199 13.74 -8.92 -2.17
N SER A 200 12.76 -8.34 -2.90
CA SER A 200 13.02 -7.58 -4.12
C SER A 200 13.86 -6.32 -3.86
N LEU A 201 13.63 -5.64 -2.74
CA LEU A 201 14.33 -4.40 -2.39
C LEU A 201 15.84 -4.63 -2.21
N ALA A 202 16.21 -5.75 -1.58
CA ALA A 202 17.61 -6.13 -1.44
C ALA A 202 18.25 -6.58 -2.77
N ARG A 203 17.52 -7.31 -3.63
CA ARG A 203 17.98 -7.66 -4.98
C ARG A 203 18.22 -6.41 -5.84
N LYS A 204 17.34 -5.40 -5.77
CA LYS A 204 17.54 -4.09 -6.42
C LYS A 204 18.80 -3.39 -5.89
N LEU A 205 19.03 -3.40 -4.58
CA LEU A 205 20.21 -2.78 -3.96
C LEU A 205 21.53 -3.43 -4.41
N VAL A 206 21.57 -4.76 -4.52
CA VAL A 206 22.68 -5.49 -5.13
C VAL A 206 22.84 -5.10 -6.61
N ALA A 207 21.75 -5.01 -7.37
CA ALA A 207 21.79 -4.67 -8.79
C ALA A 207 22.33 -3.25 -9.06
N GLU A 208 21.99 -2.24 -8.24
CA GLU A 208 22.55 -0.89 -8.38
C GLU A 208 24.03 -0.84 -7.99
N PHE A 209 24.45 -1.52 -6.91
CA PHE A 209 25.87 -1.61 -6.52
C PHE A 209 26.75 -2.22 -7.64
N VAL A 210 26.22 -3.22 -8.37
CA VAL A 210 26.93 -3.83 -9.50
C VAL A 210 27.07 -2.87 -10.69
N LYS A 211 26.21 -1.85 -10.84
CA LYS A 211 26.35 -0.80 -11.87
C LYS A 211 27.36 0.27 -11.46
N GLU A 212 27.18 0.85 -10.28
CA GLU A 212 27.94 1.99 -9.71
C GLU A 212 29.47 1.89 -9.86
N PRO A 213 30.21 2.98 -10.20
CA PRO A 213 31.66 2.99 -10.20
C PRO A 213 32.20 3.09 -8.76
N THR A 214 32.41 1.94 -8.13
CA THR A 214 32.88 1.77 -6.74
C THR A 214 34.05 2.67 -6.34
N LYS A 215 33.75 3.82 -5.74
CA LYS A 215 34.70 4.74 -5.08
C LYS A 215 34.23 5.21 -3.70
N ASN A 216 32.93 5.09 -3.40
CA ASN A 216 32.34 5.53 -2.13
C ASN A 216 32.46 4.43 -1.06
N SER A 217 33.11 4.73 0.06
CA SER A 217 33.25 3.82 1.21
C SER A 217 31.93 3.57 1.95
N ALA A 218 30.91 4.41 1.80
CA ALA A 218 29.58 4.16 2.37
C ALA A 218 28.90 2.93 1.74
N PHE A 219 28.79 2.89 0.41
CA PHE A 219 28.14 1.79 -0.32
C PHE A 219 28.84 0.43 -0.10
N ILE A 220 30.18 0.44 0.03
CA ILE A 220 30.98 -0.75 0.36
C ILE A 220 30.60 -1.31 1.74
N ASN A 221 30.36 -0.43 2.72
CA ASN A 221 29.89 -0.81 4.05
C ASN A 221 28.42 -1.27 4.06
N GLU A 222 27.55 -0.70 3.23
CA GLU A 222 26.15 -1.16 3.10
C GLU A 222 26.06 -2.58 2.53
N ILE A 223 26.84 -2.91 1.50
CA ILE A 223 26.93 -4.29 0.98
C ILE A 223 27.54 -5.24 2.02
N ALA A 224 28.51 -4.79 2.82
CA ALA A 224 29.05 -5.58 3.93
C ALA A 224 28.03 -5.83 5.07
N VAL A 225 26.93 -5.06 5.16
CA VAL A 225 25.80 -5.29 6.06
C VAL A 225 24.74 -6.20 5.44
N ILE A 226 24.41 -6.06 4.15
CA ILE A 226 23.38 -6.87 3.48
C ILE A 226 23.88 -8.27 3.08
N ALA A 227 25.11 -8.42 2.59
CA ALA A 227 25.60 -9.73 2.12
C ALA A 227 25.56 -10.83 3.19
N PRO A 228 25.86 -10.58 4.48
CA PRO A 228 25.65 -11.55 5.57
C PRO A 228 24.21 -12.05 5.77
N SER A 229 23.21 -11.35 5.24
CA SER A 229 21.79 -11.78 5.27
C SER A 229 21.41 -12.67 4.08
N ALA A 230 22.34 -12.94 3.15
CA ALA A 230 22.08 -13.72 1.94
C ALA A 230 22.22 -15.24 2.16
N SER A 231 21.24 -15.82 2.84
CA SER A 231 21.02 -17.26 2.90
C SER A 231 20.35 -17.79 1.61
N PRO A 232 20.34 -19.12 1.34
CA PRO A 232 19.91 -19.66 0.05
C PRO A 232 18.42 -19.40 -0.21
N GLY A 233 18.10 -18.89 -1.40
CA GLY A 233 16.75 -18.48 -1.82
C GLY A 233 16.49 -16.97 -1.74
N PHE A 234 17.40 -16.19 -1.15
CA PHE A 234 17.30 -14.73 -1.06
C PHE A 234 18.03 -14.01 -2.20
N LEU A 235 19.34 -14.23 -2.33
CA LEU A 235 20.15 -13.92 -3.52
C LEU A 235 20.58 -15.23 -4.20
N ASP A 236 20.72 -15.21 -5.51
CA ASP A 236 21.27 -16.34 -6.26
C ASP A 236 22.81 -16.40 -6.11
N SER A 237 23.39 -17.58 -6.32
CA SER A 237 24.85 -17.79 -6.36
C SER A 237 25.56 -16.80 -7.30
N GLY A 238 24.98 -16.60 -8.48
CA GLY A 238 25.45 -15.64 -9.48
C GLY A 238 25.46 -14.18 -9.00
N ASP A 239 24.61 -13.78 -8.04
CA ASP A 239 24.62 -12.42 -7.49
C ASP A 239 25.78 -12.22 -6.50
N LEU A 240 26.08 -13.21 -5.67
CA LEU A 240 27.29 -13.19 -4.82
C LEU A 240 28.56 -13.13 -5.68
N VAL A 241 28.61 -13.86 -6.79
CA VAL A 241 29.72 -13.80 -7.76
C VAL A 241 29.81 -12.41 -8.42
N LYS A 242 28.70 -11.76 -8.80
CA LYS A 242 28.69 -10.38 -9.34
C LYS A 242 29.23 -9.37 -8.31
N ILE A 243 28.81 -9.46 -7.04
CA ILE A 243 29.29 -8.60 -5.96
C ILE A 243 30.81 -8.79 -5.77
N LEU A 244 31.28 -10.05 -5.71
CA LEU A 244 32.69 -10.36 -5.52
C LEU A 244 33.55 -9.89 -6.71
N ALA A 245 33.07 -10.08 -7.96
CA ALA A 245 33.71 -9.58 -9.16
C ALA A 245 33.85 -8.05 -9.16
N LYS A 246 32.78 -7.35 -8.74
CA LYS A 246 32.77 -5.89 -8.61
C LYS A 246 33.80 -5.43 -7.58
N LEU A 247 33.76 -5.98 -6.36
CA LEU A 247 34.71 -5.66 -5.27
C LEU A 247 36.16 -5.98 -5.63
N SER A 248 36.42 -7.10 -6.32
CA SER A 248 37.76 -7.45 -6.83
C SER A 248 38.25 -6.41 -7.85
N THR A 249 37.38 -5.96 -8.75
CA THR A 249 37.71 -4.90 -9.72
C THR A 249 37.99 -3.57 -9.01
N SER A 250 37.23 -3.23 -7.96
CA SER A 250 37.52 -2.07 -7.10
C SER A 250 38.91 -2.15 -6.50
N LEU A 251 39.25 -3.30 -5.93
CA LEU A 251 40.50 -3.55 -5.20
C LEU A 251 41.74 -3.54 -6.13
N GLN A 252 41.57 -3.99 -7.37
CA GLN A 252 42.59 -3.91 -8.43
C GLN A 252 42.88 -2.47 -8.90
N GLY A 253 41.91 -1.57 -8.83
CA GLY A 253 41.99 -0.22 -9.41
C GLY A 253 42.65 0.85 -8.53
N ILE A 254 43.12 0.51 -7.33
CA ILE A 254 43.59 1.49 -6.35
C ILE A 254 45.04 1.91 -6.60
N HIS A 255 45.34 3.20 -6.43
CA HIS A 255 46.70 3.72 -6.33
C HIS A 255 46.99 4.15 -4.89
N GLN A 256 48.25 4.04 -4.46
CA GLN A 256 48.69 4.00 -3.07
C GLN A 256 48.64 5.37 -2.35
N GLN A 257 47.44 5.89 -2.07
CA GLN A 257 47.24 7.21 -1.43
C GLN A 257 46.40 7.19 -0.14
N SER A 258 45.79 6.05 0.23
CA SER A 258 45.10 5.85 1.52
C SER A 258 45.00 4.34 1.82
N SER A 259 45.21 3.91 3.06
CA SER A 259 45.01 2.50 3.48
C SER A 259 43.59 2.18 3.94
N LEU A 260 42.84 3.18 4.42
CA LEU A 260 41.49 3.04 4.93
C LEU A 260 40.50 2.52 3.86
N HIS A 261 40.62 2.97 2.61
CA HIS A 261 39.75 2.53 1.52
C HIS A 261 40.03 1.06 1.08
N PRO A 262 41.29 0.63 0.85
CA PRO A 262 41.64 -0.79 0.73
C PRO A 262 41.12 -1.66 1.88
N TYR A 263 41.20 -1.21 3.13
CA TYR A 263 40.71 -1.97 4.28
C TYR A 263 39.20 -2.24 4.19
N HIS A 264 38.38 -1.22 3.94
CA HIS A 264 36.93 -1.38 3.78
C HIS A 264 36.54 -2.33 2.64
N LEU A 265 37.25 -2.27 1.50
CA LEU A 265 37.03 -3.22 0.40
C LEU A 265 37.45 -4.65 0.77
N THR A 266 38.58 -4.83 1.43
CA THR A 266 39.08 -6.15 1.85
C THR A 266 38.17 -6.77 2.94
N LEU A 267 37.57 -5.95 3.79
CA LEU A 267 36.53 -6.34 4.75
C LEU A 267 35.21 -6.73 4.05
N ALA A 268 34.75 -5.97 3.05
CA ALA A 268 33.57 -6.35 2.28
C ALA A 268 33.79 -7.68 1.52
N VAL A 269 34.96 -7.85 0.90
CA VAL A 269 35.39 -9.11 0.25
C VAL A 269 35.35 -10.28 1.23
N SER A 270 35.92 -10.13 2.43
CA SER A 270 35.92 -11.24 3.40
C SER A 270 34.52 -11.62 3.88
N ARG A 271 33.61 -10.65 4.09
CA ARG A 271 32.20 -10.94 4.43
C ARG A 271 31.45 -11.67 3.32
N VAL A 272 31.69 -11.32 2.05
CA VAL A 272 31.09 -12.04 0.90
C VAL A 272 31.65 -13.46 0.80
N LEU A 273 32.96 -13.64 0.96
CA LEU A 273 33.60 -14.96 0.91
C LEU A 273 33.17 -15.88 2.07
N ASP A 274 33.01 -15.35 3.29
CA ASP A 274 32.45 -16.09 4.43
C ASP A 274 31.07 -16.66 4.09
N VAL A 275 30.20 -15.85 3.46
CA VAL A 275 28.84 -16.26 3.05
C VAL A 275 28.87 -17.27 1.90
N MET A 276 29.76 -17.12 0.93
CA MET A 276 29.92 -18.07 -0.18
C MET A 276 30.45 -19.44 0.29
N ALA A 277 31.35 -19.45 1.28
CA ALA A 277 31.87 -20.67 1.89
C ALA A 277 30.81 -21.40 2.74
N ASP A 278 30.03 -20.66 3.55
CA ASP A 278 28.98 -21.23 4.39
C ASP A 278 27.84 -21.88 3.57
N HIS A 279 27.58 -21.38 2.36
CA HIS A 279 26.54 -21.87 1.44
C HIS A 279 27.05 -22.71 0.27
N LYS A 280 28.36 -23.01 0.22
CA LYS A 280 29.00 -23.92 -0.75
C LYS A 280 28.71 -23.57 -2.22
N VAL A 281 28.84 -22.28 -2.56
CA VAL A 281 28.71 -21.78 -3.94
C VAL A 281 29.78 -22.43 -4.84
N GLN A 282 29.36 -23.06 -5.95
CA GLN A 282 30.23 -23.89 -6.81
C GLN A 282 30.65 -23.21 -8.13
N GLU A 283 30.30 -21.94 -8.32
CA GLU A 283 30.35 -21.25 -9.63
C GLU A 283 31.45 -20.17 -9.72
N LEU A 284 32.46 -20.22 -8.84
CA LEU A 284 33.55 -19.24 -8.83
C LEU A 284 34.56 -19.57 -9.94
N ASN A 285 34.57 -18.82 -11.04
CA ASN A 285 35.53 -19.09 -12.12
C ASN A 285 36.99 -18.83 -11.68
N ARG A 286 37.86 -19.83 -11.83
CA ARG A 286 39.27 -19.80 -11.41
C ARG A 286 40.01 -18.62 -12.04
N VAL A 287 39.95 -18.53 -13.36
CA VAL A 287 40.82 -17.64 -14.17
C VAL A 287 40.36 -16.19 -14.15
N ALA A 288 39.04 -15.95 -14.17
CA ALA A 288 38.46 -14.61 -14.25
C ALA A 288 38.34 -13.92 -12.88
N LEU A 289 38.27 -14.67 -11.77
CA LEU A 289 38.02 -14.08 -10.44
C LEU A 289 38.86 -14.67 -9.30
N HIS A 290 38.99 -15.99 -9.18
CA HIS A 290 39.72 -16.59 -8.05
C HIS A 290 41.22 -16.22 -8.05
N GLU A 291 41.92 -16.45 -9.16
CA GLU A 291 43.35 -16.14 -9.28
C GLU A 291 43.64 -14.62 -9.24
N PRO A 292 42.92 -13.74 -9.97
CA PRO A 292 43.12 -12.30 -9.87
C PRO A 292 42.88 -11.73 -8.47
N LEU A 293 41.86 -12.21 -7.76
CA LEU A 293 41.59 -11.78 -6.38
C LEU A 293 42.67 -12.30 -5.42
N SER A 294 43.09 -13.57 -5.55
CA SER A 294 44.19 -14.14 -4.74
C SER A 294 45.49 -13.36 -4.92
N ALA A 295 45.84 -12.98 -6.15
CA ALA A 295 47.03 -12.19 -6.45
C ALA A 295 47.00 -10.80 -5.76
N VAL A 296 45.88 -10.09 -5.82
CA VAL A 296 45.70 -8.78 -5.17
C VAL A 296 45.77 -8.90 -3.65
N LEU A 297 45.09 -9.89 -3.07
CA LEU A 297 45.13 -10.13 -1.62
C LEU A 297 46.54 -10.51 -1.14
N MET A 298 47.34 -11.21 -1.95
CA MET A 298 48.74 -11.52 -1.66
C MET A 298 49.64 -10.27 -1.72
N VAL A 299 49.33 -9.27 -2.55
CA VAL A 299 49.99 -7.95 -2.52
C VAL A 299 49.59 -7.18 -1.26
N LEU A 300 48.30 -7.15 -0.90
CA LEU A 300 47.80 -6.46 0.30
C LEU A 300 48.28 -7.10 1.60
N LYS A 301 48.55 -8.41 1.60
CA LYS A 301 49.25 -9.11 2.68
C LYS A 301 50.68 -8.57 2.92
N GLY A 302 51.30 -7.91 1.94
CA GLY A 302 52.58 -7.20 2.09
C GLY A 302 52.45 -5.75 2.62
N SER A 303 51.26 -5.35 3.07
CA SER A 303 50.99 -4.01 3.61
C SER A 303 51.81 -3.70 4.88
N LYS A 304 52.27 -2.45 4.99
CA LYS A 304 52.83 -1.88 6.24
C LYS A 304 51.75 -1.45 7.23
N ASP A 305 50.51 -1.25 6.77
CA ASP A 305 49.34 -1.10 7.64
C ASP A 305 48.92 -2.51 8.11
N PRO A 306 49.00 -2.82 9.42
CA PRO A 306 48.72 -4.15 9.94
C PRO A 306 47.23 -4.52 9.92
N TYR A 307 46.31 -3.54 9.92
CA TYR A 307 44.88 -3.80 9.79
C TYR A 307 44.57 -4.30 8.37
N LEU A 308 45.16 -3.66 7.37
CA LEU A 308 45.07 -4.09 5.98
C LEU A 308 45.77 -5.45 5.76
N MET A 309 46.94 -5.68 6.38
CA MET A 309 47.64 -6.96 6.32
C MET A 309 46.82 -8.11 6.93
N TYR A 310 46.25 -7.90 8.12
CA TYR A 310 45.42 -8.89 8.80
C TYR A 310 44.13 -9.18 8.01
N GLN A 311 43.45 -8.13 7.55
CA GLN A 311 42.21 -8.28 6.80
C GLN A 311 42.42 -8.98 5.44
N ALA A 312 43.58 -8.79 4.79
CA ALA A 312 43.99 -9.53 3.60
C ALA A 312 44.31 -11.00 3.90
N CYS A 313 45.03 -11.29 5.00
CA CYS A 313 45.27 -12.66 5.48
C CYS A 313 43.97 -13.42 5.79
N TYR A 314 42.99 -12.76 6.38
CA TYR A 314 41.65 -13.31 6.62
C TYR A 314 40.90 -13.56 5.31
N ALA A 315 40.87 -12.58 4.39
CA ALA A 315 40.23 -12.73 3.09
C ALA A 315 40.81 -13.89 2.27
N LEU A 316 42.14 -14.11 2.33
CA LEU A 316 42.79 -15.29 1.72
C LEU A 316 42.33 -16.61 2.35
N GLN A 317 42.12 -16.66 3.67
CA GLN A 317 41.61 -17.85 4.34
C GLN A 317 40.13 -18.13 4.07
N ALA A 318 39.32 -17.11 3.82
CA ALA A 318 37.95 -17.26 3.34
C ALA A 318 37.93 -17.72 1.87
N LEU A 319 38.76 -17.11 1.01
CA LEU A 319 38.87 -17.44 -0.42
C LEU A 319 39.23 -18.92 -0.63
N GLN A 320 40.23 -19.43 0.10
CA GLN A 320 40.64 -20.85 0.11
C GLN A 320 39.55 -21.85 0.57
N ARG A 321 38.37 -21.38 0.97
CA ARG A 321 37.23 -22.21 1.41
C ARG A 321 36.01 -22.12 0.48
N VAL A 322 36.00 -21.20 -0.49
CA VAL A 322 35.07 -21.22 -1.62
C VAL A 322 35.66 -22.11 -2.72
N PRO A 323 34.95 -23.12 -3.24
CA PRO A 323 35.44 -23.92 -4.37
C PRO A 323 35.37 -23.11 -5.67
N ASP A 324 36.35 -23.30 -6.55
CA ASP A 324 36.35 -22.78 -7.91
C ASP A 324 35.95 -23.86 -8.93
N ASP A 325 35.87 -23.50 -10.21
CA ASP A 325 35.43 -24.37 -11.31
C ASP A 325 36.49 -25.37 -11.82
N GLU A 326 37.59 -25.55 -11.07
CA GLU A 326 38.60 -26.58 -11.36
C GLU A 326 38.44 -27.82 -10.48
N THR A 327 38.42 -29.01 -11.08
CA THR A 327 38.43 -30.24 -10.29
C THR A 327 39.81 -30.47 -9.64
N VAL A 328 39.81 -31.08 -8.45
CA VAL A 328 41.05 -31.44 -7.71
C VAL A 328 42.04 -32.21 -8.59
N LEU A 329 41.54 -33.04 -9.52
CA LEU A 329 42.36 -33.79 -10.48
C LEU A 329 43.00 -32.89 -11.55
N GLN A 330 42.27 -31.91 -12.10
CA GLN A 330 42.84 -30.93 -13.04
C GLN A 330 43.92 -30.07 -12.37
N SER A 331 43.68 -29.62 -11.14
CA SER A 331 44.66 -28.86 -10.36
C SER A 331 45.96 -29.66 -10.15
N PHE A 332 45.83 -30.94 -9.77
CA PHE A 332 46.96 -31.85 -9.62
C PHE A 332 47.72 -32.09 -10.94
N LEU A 333 47.00 -32.35 -12.04
CA LEU A 333 47.59 -32.58 -13.37
C LEU A 333 48.30 -31.34 -13.96
N ARG A 334 47.91 -30.13 -13.54
CA ARG A 334 48.51 -28.87 -14.01
C ARG A 334 49.83 -28.52 -13.33
N HIS A 335 50.11 -29.12 -12.17
CA HIS A 335 51.29 -28.80 -11.35
C HIS A 335 52.25 -29.98 -11.12
N SER A 336 51.91 -31.21 -11.53
CA SER A 336 52.78 -32.39 -11.41
C SER A 336 53.62 -32.66 -12.66
N THR A 337 54.90 -32.29 -12.63
CA THR A 337 55.86 -32.62 -13.71
C THR A 337 56.45 -34.03 -13.54
N GLY A 338 55.60 -35.03 -13.70
CA GLY A 338 55.99 -36.41 -14.05
C GLY A 338 56.39 -37.33 -12.89
N MET A 339 55.43 -38.12 -12.42
CA MET A 339 55.57 -39.58 -12.31
C MET A 339 54.18 -40.24 -12.29
N VAL A 340 54.10 -41.47 -12.80
CA VAL A 340 52.86 -42.29 -12.84
C VAL A 340 52.96 -43.38 -11.76
N ASP A 341 51.80 -43.90 -11.34
CA ASP A 341 51.59 -44.90 -10.29
C ASP A 341 52.00 -44.49 -8.87
N GLY A 342 51.03 -44.01 -8.08
CA GLY A 342 51.36 -43.65 -6.71
C GLY A 342 50.30 -43.21 -5.70
N LEU A 343 48.97 -43.10 -5.97
CA LEU A 343 47.95 -43.09 -4.88
C LEU A 343 46.49 -43.24 -5.36
N ILE A 344 45.86 -44.39 -5.10
CA ILE A 344 44.39 -44.52 -4.97
C ILE A 344 44.11 -44.90 -3.51
N LYS A 345 44.11 -43.93 -2.59
CA LYS A 345 43.77 -44.20 -1.16
C LYS A 345 43.40 -43.01 -0.25
N VAL A 346 42.97 -41.86 -0.78
CA VAL A 346 42.40 -40.77 0.04
C VAL A 346 41.09 -40.25 -0.56
N SER A 347 40.02 -41.05 -0.46
CA SER A 347 38.65 -40.63 -0.78
C SER A 347 37.95 -39.92 0.40
N GLY A 348 38.70 -39.52 1.42
CA GLY A 348 38.22 -38.90 2.66
C GLY A 348 38.22 -37.36 2.64
N LEU A 349 37.83 -36.74 1.52
CA LEU A 349 37.77 -35.28 1.38
C LEU A 349 36.55 -34.66 2.10
N ILE A 350 36.50 -34.79 3.42
CA ILE A 350 35.62 -33.97 4.26
C ILE A 350 36.13 -32.54 4.17
N GLN A 351 35.37 -31.67 3.52
CA GLN A 351 35.66 -30.24 3.51
C GLN A 351 35.46 -29.67 4.92
N LEU A 352 36.53 -29.17 5.53
CA LEU A 352 36.47 -28.39 6.77
C LEU A 352 35.68 -27.10 6.54
N ASP A 353 34.37 -27.15 6.81
CA ASP A 353 33.45 -26.02 6.76
C ASP A 353 33.11 -25.46 8.15
N PHE A 354 32.55 -24.26 8.18
CA PHE A 354 32.24 -23.56 9.42
C PHE A 354 31.01 -24.14 10.14
N ARG A 355 30.14 -24.86 9.42
CA ARG A 355 28.93 -25.48 9.98
C ARG A 355 29.30 -26.64 10.90
N GLY A 356 30.10 -27.59 10.43
CA GLY A 356 30.53 -28.73 11.24
C GLY A 356 31.34 -28.31 12.48
N PHE A 357 32.14 -27.24 12.37
CA PHE A 357 32.83 -26.64 13.51
C PHE A 357 31.86 -26.05 14.55
N MET A 358 30.82 -25.32 14.12
CA MET A 358 29.80 -24.77 15.02
C MET A 358 28.85 -25.84 15.59
N GLU A 359 28.64 -26.96 14.91
CA GLU A 359 27.86 -28.10 15.39
C GLU A 359 28.64 -28.84 16.50
N GLY A 360 29.94 -29.09 16.33
CA GLY A 360 30.81 -29.63 17.38
C GLY A 360 30.91 -28.72 18.63
N LEU A 361 30.84 -27.39 18.46
CA LEU A 361 30.76 -26.44 19.60
C LEU A 361 29.38 -26.39 20.29
N LYS A 362 28.34 -27.02 19.72
CA LYS A 362 26.99 -27.10 20.32
C LYS A 362 26.77 -28.40 21.07
N GLU A 363 27.22 -29.54 20.54
CA GLU A 363 27.04 -30.85 21.20
C GLU A 363 27.66 -30.90 22.62
N VAL A 364 28.72 -30.12 22.85
CA VAL A 364 29.34 -29.90 24.17
C VAL A 364 28.32 -29.45 25.24
N GLN A 365 27.27 -28.70 24.91
CA GLN A 365 26.29 -28.22 25.90
C GLN A 365 25.41 -29.34 26.49
N GLY A 366 25.40 -30.54 25.90
CA GLY A 366 24.70 -31.70 26.46
C GLY A 366 25.46 -32.41 27.59
N ALA A 367 26.79 -32.24 27.66
CA ALA A 367 27.67 -33.01 28.55
C ALA A 367 27.99 -32.26 29.86
N VAL A 368 27.07 -32.38 30.84
CA VAL A 368 27.27 -31.85 32.19
C VAL A 368 28.54 -32.45 32.85
N GLU A 369 29.25 -31.63 33.63
CA GLU A 369 30.46 -31.96 34.44
C GLU A 369 31.81 -32.22 33.72
N LYS A 370 31.94 -32.15 32.38
CA LYS A 370 33.28 -32.19 31.70
C LYS A 370 33.48 -31.18 30.56
N THR A 371 33.34 -29.90 30.87
CA THR A 371 33.33 -28.82 29.87
C THR A 371 34.68 -28.53 29.20
N VAL A 372 35.82 -28.74 29.87
CA VAL A 372 37.16 -28.43 29.32
C VAL A 372 37.65 -29.53 28.38
N ASP A 373 37.63 -30.79 28.83
CA ASP A 373 38.04 -31.96 28.04
C ASP A 373 37.25 -32.04 26.71
N SER A 374 35.96 -31.72 26.73
CA SER A 374 35.08 -31.85 25.55
C SER A 374 35.40 -30.85 24.43
N ILE A 375 35.76 -29.60 24.77
CA ILE A 375 36.18 -28.61 23.77
C ILE A 375 37.59 -28.91 23.26
N LYS A 376 38.47 -29.43 24.12
CA LYS A 376 39.77 -29.96 23.72
C LYS A 376 39.61 -31.13 22.74
N LEU A 377 38.68 -32.05 22.98
CA LEU A 377 38.33 -33.15 22.08
C LEU A 377 37.74 -32.67 20.74
N ALA A 378 36.90 -31.62 20.73
CA ALA A 378 36.39 -31.03 19.48
C ALA A 378 37.53 -30.45 18.62
N PHE A 379 38.50 -29.78 19.25
CA PHE A 379 39.72 -29.33 18.56
C PHE A 379 40.64 -30.49 18.17
N GLU A 380 40.80 -31.52 19.00
CA GLU A 380 41.62 -32.71 18.71
C GLU A 380 41.04 -33.58 17.59
N GLY A 381 39.72 -33.68 17.45
CA GLY A 381 39.07 -34.32 16.30
C GLY A 381 39.36 -33.61 14.97
N ILE A 382 39.46 -32.27 14.99
CA ILE A 382 39.84 -31.47 13.82
C ILE A 382 41.36 -31.51 13.59
N MET A 383 42.17 -31.43 14.64
CA MET A 383 43.64 -31.39 14.56
C MET A 383 44.24 -32.75 14.21
N SER A 384 43.71 -33.86 14.73
CA SER A 384 44.13 -35.22 14.33
C SER A 384 43.90 -35.48 12.84
N PHE A 385 42.90 -34.85 12.22
CA PHE A 385 42.72 -34.85 10.78
C PHE A 385 43.91 -34.18 10.06
N PHE A 386 44.37 -33.02 10.51
CA PHE A 386 45.59 -32.36 10.00
C PHE A 386 46.85 -33.19 10.26
N GLU A 387 46.99 -33.81 11.44
CA GLU A 387 48.19 -34.58 11.79
C GLU A 387 48.28 -35.92 11.05
N SER A 388 47.15 -36.56 10.74
CA SER A 388 47.08 -37.74 9.87
C SER A 388 47.64 -37.47 8.46
N GLY A 389 47.62 -36.21 8.02
CA GLY A 389 48.20 -35.78 6.74
C GLY A 389 49.73 -35.59 6.75
N ARG A 390 50.40 -35.49 7.90
CA ARG A 390 51.85 -35.18 7.97
C ARG A 390 52.71 -36.16 7.17
N GLY A 391 52.38 -37.45 7.23
CA GLY A 391 53.17 -38.53 6.63
C GLY A 391 53.32 -38.52 5.10
N ALA A 392 52.60 -37.65 4.38
CA ALA A 392 52.67 -37.52 2.93
C ALA A 392 53.16 -36.14 2.43
N VAL A 393 53.39 -35.17 3.31
CA VAL A 393 53.62 -33.76 2.93
C VAL A 393 55.09 -33.32 3.06
N ASP A 394 55.88 -33.95 3.93
CA ASP A 394 57.28 -33.57 4.15
C ASP A 394 58.19 -33.76 2.91
N SER A 395 57.74 -34.49 1.89
CA SER A 395 58.46 -34.66 0.61
C SER A 395 58.22 -33.53 -0.41
N VAL A 396 57.33 -32.57 -0.14
CA VAL A 396 57.01 -31.44 -1.06
C VAL A 396 57.25 -30.10 -0.35
N LYS A 397 58.47 -29.94 0.18
CA LYS A 397 58.80 -28.84 1.10
C LYS A 397 59.36 -27.57 0.46
N GLU A 398 59.65 -27.60 -0.84
CA GLU A 398 60.06 -26.44 -1.63
C GLU A 398 59.28 -26.37 -2.96
N GLY A 399 58.30 -25.47 -3.03
CA GLY A 399 57.62 -25.10 -4.28
C GLY A 399 56.09 -25.25 -4.28
N LEU A 400 55.42 -24.22 -4.83
CA LEU A 400 54.01 -24.16 -5.25
C LEU A 400 52.90 -24.40 -4.18
N TRP A 401 52.18 -23.32 -3.87
CA TRP A 401 50.72 -23.28 -3.60
C TRP A 401 50.10 -24.29 -2.60
N SER A 402 50.84 -24.79 -1.60
CA SER A 402 50.28 -25.59 -0.50
C SER A 402 49.40 -24.76 0.46
N GLY A 403 48.19 -24.40 0.01
CA GLY A 403 47.19 -23.58 0.69
C GLY A 403 46.53 -24.27 1.88
N ASN A 404 47.32 -24.65 2.89
CA ASN A 404 46.82 -25.34 4.09
C ASN A 404 45.81 -24.45 4.83
N LYS A 405 44.51 -24.80 4.72
CA LYS A 405 43.38 -24.20 5.45
C LYS A 405 43.72 -24.10 6.94
N ARG A 406 43.98 -22.89 7.45
CA ARG A 406 44.46 -22.70 8.83
C ARG A 406 43.32 -22.79 9.85
N PRO A 407 43.53 -23.40 11.03
CA PRO A 407 42.50 -23.50 12.06
C PRO A 407 42.13 -22.13 12.66
N TRP A 408 43.06 -21.16 12.69
CA TRP A 408 42.83 -19.84 13.30
C TRP A 408 41.62 -19.12 12.70
N TYR A 409 41.41 -19.20 11.39
CA TYR A 409 40.28 -18.55 10.71
C TYR A 409 38.92 -19.07 11.21
N LEU A 410 38.80 -20.39 11.41
CA LEU A 410 37.56 -20.99 11.95
C LEU A 410 37.38 -20.61 13.41
N ALA A 411 38.46 -20.62 14.20
CA ALA A 411 38.42 -20.23 15.60
C ALA A 411 38.04 -18.75 15.80
N VAL A 412 38.57 -17.82 14.99
CA VAL A 412 38.17 -16.40 14.99
C VAL A 412 36.71 -16.25 14.54
N ARG A 413 36.25 -16.95 13.49
CA ARG A 413 34.83 -16.93 13.09
C ARG A 413 33.90 -17.46 14.19
N GLY A 414 34.32 -18.51 14.90
CA GLY A 414 33.64 -19.03 16.09
C GLY A 414 33.56 -17.98 17.20
N ALA A 415 34.68 -17.34 17.53
CA ALA A 415 34.74 -16.27 18.51
C ALA A 415 33.77 -15.11 18.17
N THR A 416 33.80 -14.60 16.92
CA THR A 416 32.86 -13.57 16.46
C THR A 416 31.39 -14.03 16.54
N ARG A 417 31.11 -15.32 16.30
CA ARG A 417 29.76 -15.88 16.42
C ARG A 417 29.30 -15.97 17.88
N LEU A 418 30.17 -16.39 18.80
CA LEU A 418 29.87 -16.46 20.24
C LEU A 418 29.60 -15.08 20.84
N VAL A 419 30.38 -14.05 20.46
CA VAL A 419 30.12 -12.65 20.86
C VAL A 419 28.73 -12.19 20.40
N ARG A 420 28.34 -12.49 19.15
CA ARG A 420 27.00 -12.17 18.62
C ARG A 420 25.87 -12.92 19.34
N GLU A 421 26.15 -14.07 19.96
CA GLU A 421 25.21 -14.84 20.77
C GLU A 421 25.24 -14.46 22.26
N GLY A 422 26.10 -13.53 22.70
CA GLY A 422 26.26 -13.16 24.12
C GLY A 422 27.04 -14.19 24.95
N ARG A 423 27.70 -15.15 24.27
CA ARG A 423 28.29 -16.33 24.88
C ARG A 423 29.73 -16.12 25.33
N PHE A 424 29.93 -15.17 26.25
CA PHE A 424 31.27 -14.76 26.74
C PHE A 424 32.02 -15.85 27.50
N ALA A 425 31.33 -16.69 28.29
CA ALA A 425 31.97 -17.81 28.98
C ALA A 425 32.47 -18.85 27.97
N ASP A 426 31.68 -19.17 26.93
CA ASP A 426 32.09 -20.06 25.84
C ASP A 426 33.24 -19.43 25.00
N LEU A 427 33.16 -18.14 24.71
CA LEU A 427 34.20 -17.36 24.01
C LEU A 427 35.55 -17.46 24.75
N ARG A 428 35.55 -17.28 26.06
CA ARG A 428 36.74 -17.44 26.91
C ARG A 428 37.32 -18.85 26.82
N ILE A 429 36.48 -19.88 26.86
CA ILE A 429 36.94 -21.28 26.78
C ILE A 429 37.53 -21.57 25.39
N LEU A 430 36.92 -21.06 24.31
CA LEU A 430 37.49 -21.12 22.95
C LEU A 430 38.84 -20.40 22.89
N ILE A 431 38.92 -19.15 23.34
CA ILE A 431 40.16 -18.34 23.33
C ILE A 431 41.30 -19.05 24.06
N THR A 432 41.04 -19.56 25.26
CA THR A 432 42.07 -20.20 26.11
C THR A 432 42.50 -21.60 25.64
N ASN A 433 41.59 -22.39 25.06
CA ASN A 433 41.86 -23.77 24.66
C ASN A 433 42.15 -23.95 23.16
N ALA A 434 42.10 -22.89 22.35
CA ALA A 434 42.42 -22.96 20.93
C ALA A 434 43.85 -23.51 20.69
N PRO A 435 44.04 -24.56 19.87
CA PRO A 435 45.37 -25.10 19.55
C PRO A 435 46.20 -24.12 18.71
N CYS A 436 45.57 -23.13 18.09
CA CYS A 436 46.21 -22.03 17.38
C CYS A 436 46.45 -20.79 18.25
N ARG A 437 46.41 -20.89 19.60
CA ARG A 437 46.61 -19.72 20.49
C ARG A 437 47.97 -19.02 20.36
N GLN A 438 48.96 -19.68 19.75
CA GLN A 438 50.28 -19.13 19.41
C GLN A 438 50.44 -18.73 17.92
N ASP A 439 49.38 -18.77 17.12
CA ASP A 439 49.41 -18.29 15.72
C ASP A 439 49.16 -16.77 15.71
N PRO A 440 50.10 -15.91 15.24
CA PRO A 440 49.95 -14.46 15.28
C PRO A 440 48.64 -13.94 14.66
N LEU A 441 48.12 -14.61 13.62
CA LEU A 441 46.86 -14.21 12.97
C LEU A 441 45.62 -14.60 13.78
N PHE A 442 45.69 -15.66 14.60
CA PHE A 442 44.66 -15.91 15.62
C PHE A 442 44.63 -14.77 16.64
N GLN A 443 45.81 -14.41 17.14
CA GLN A 443 45.98 -13.42 18.20
C GLN A 443 45.52 -12.03 17.76
N MET A 444 45.97 -11.56 16.59
CA MET A 444 45.50 -10.30 16.01
C MET A 444 43.97 -10.26 15.90
N GLY A 445 43.35 -11.35 15.43
CA GLY A 445 41.90 -11.46 15.28
C GLY A 445 41.13 -11.46 16.61
N ILE A 446 41.63 -12.16 17.63
CA ILE A 446 41.03 -12.15 18.97
C ILE A 446 41.20 -10.79 19.65
N CYS A 447 42.37 -10.15 19.54
CA CYS A 447 42.61 -8.81 20.08
C CYS A 447 41.76 -7.75 19.38
N GLN A 448 41.57 -7.83 18.05
CA GLN A 448 40.62 -6.99 17.32
C GLN A 448 39.19 -7.19 17.85
N LEU A 449 38.74 -8.43 18.02
CA LEU A 449 37.40 -8.72 18.53
C LEU A 449 37.18 -8.21 19.97
N LEU A 450 38.20 -8.32 20.83
CA LEU A 450 38.18 -7.76 22.20
C LEU A 450 38.17 -6.21 22.18
N GLY A 451 38.95 -5.60 21.28
CA GLY A 451 38.95 -4.14 21.09
C GLY A 451 37.64 -3.61 20.54
N GLU A 452 37.00 -4.36 19.64
CA GLU A 452 35.64 -4.10 19.16
C GLU A 452 34.62 -4.19 20.30
N ILE A 453 34.67 -5.22 21.16
CA ILE A 453 33.80 -5.31 22.35
C ILE A 453 33.98 -4.09 23.25
N ALA A 454 35.21 -3.67 23.55
CA ALA A 454 35.49 -2.53 24.43
C ALA A 454 35.03 -1.18 23.84
N ASP A 455 35.05 -1.02 22.52
CA ASP A 455 34.60 0.19 21.81
C ASP A 455 33.06 0.31 21.73
N ASP A 456 32.34 -0.81 21.69
CA ASP A 456 30.88 -0.81 21.51
C ASP A 456 30.13 -0.40 22.78
N ALA A 457 29.76 0.88 22.84
CA ALA A 457 28.99 1.48 23.94
C ALA A 457 27.59 0.85 24.21
N ALA A 458 27.16 -0.13 23.41
CA ALA A 458 25.96 -0.91 23.69
C ALA A 458 26.21 -2.15 24.58
N TRP A 459 27.46 -2.60 24.77
CA TRP A 459 27.80 -3.54 25.84
C TRP A 459 27.89 -2.83 27.19
N ASP A 460 27.61 -3.56 28.27
CA ASP A 460 27.80 -3.03 29.63
C ASP A 460 29.27 -2.68 29.91
N VAL A 461 29.49 -1.63 30.71
CA VAL A 461 30.81 -1.10 31.04
C VAL A 461 31.70 -2.16 31.71
N VAL A 462 31.14 -3.10 32.47
CA VAL A 462 31.88 -4.23 33.06
C VAL A 462 32.39 -5.18 31.98
N ILE A 463 31.57 -5.53 30.98
CA ILE A 463 32.00 -6.40 29.86
C ILE A 463 33.07 -5.70 29.00
N ARG A 464 32.95 -4.39 28.80
CA ARG A 464 33.91 -3.57 28.04
C ARG A 464 35.26 -3.46 28.75
N LYS A 465 35.26 -3.30 30.08
CA LYS A 465 36.47 -3.38 30.92
C LYS A 465 37.06 -4.79 30.93
N GLN A 466 36.23 -5.83 31.08
CA GLN A 466 36.69 -7.22 31.04
C GLN A 466 37.34 -7.61 29.71
N ALA A 467 36.94 -7.00 28.58
CA ALA A 467 37.62 -7.18 27.29
C ALA A 467 39.04 -6.57 27.28
N LEU A 468 39.21 -5.37 27.87
CA LEU A 468 40.53 -4.74 28.09
C LEU A 468 41.40 -5.56 29.06
N ASP A 469 40.83 -6.01 30.18
CA ASP A 469 41.50 -6.88 31.16
C ASP A 469 41.94 -8.22 30.52
N PHE A 470 41.23 -8.68 29.48
CA PHE A 470 41.62 -9.86 28.72
C PHE A 470 42.85 -9.53 27.87
N ILE A 471 42.86 -8.41 27.14
CA ILE A 471 44.03 -7.97 26.35
C ILE A 471 45.28 -7.84 27.23
N GLU A 472 45.18 -7.26 28.44
CA GLU A 472 46.30 -7.24 29.41
C GLU A 472 46.80 -8.65 29.73
N LYS A 473 45.89 -9.60 30.00
CA LYS A 473 46.27 -10.99 30.32
C LYS A 473 46.75 -11.80 29.13
N LEU A 474 46.45 -11.40 27.89
CA LEU A 474 47.06 -11.97 26.68
C LEU A 474 48.50 -11.45 26.53
N TYR A 475 48.70 -10.13 26.65
CA TYR A 475 50.01 -9.47 26.52
C TYR A 475 51.03 -9.94 27.58
N LEU A 476 50.56 -10.26 28.79
CA LEU A 476 51.41 -10.69 29.91
C LEU A 476 51.64 -12.22 29.99
N ASN A 477 50.97 -13.05 29.19
CA ASN A 477 51.07 -14.51 29.26
C ASN A 477 51.83 -15.11 28.07
N ASP A 478 53.07 -14.65 27.89
CA ASP A 478 53.99 -15.09 26.82
C ASP A 478 54.17 -16.62 26.72
N GLN A 479 54.00 -17.34 27.82
CA GLN A 479 54.16 -18.80 27.85
C GLN A 479 53.05 -19.53 27.08
N ASP A 480 51.80 -19.04 27.15
CA ASP A 480 50.68 -19.58 26.37
C ASP A 480 50.46 -18.82 25.05
N TRP A 481 50.84 -17.53 24.98
CA TRP A 481 50.50 -16.60 23.90
C TRP A 481 51.71 -16.08 23.11
N GLY A 482 52.92 -16.61 23.34
CA GLY A 482 54.08 -16.33 22.50
C GLY A 482 54.70 -14.94 22.67
N GLN A 483 55.60 -14.58 21.75
CA GLN A 483 56.49 -13.41 21.83
C GLN A 483 56.58 -12.68 20.47
N ASP A 484 55.47 -12.59 19.72
CA ASP A 484 55.48 -11.86 18.45
C ASP A 484 55.30 -10.36 18.68
N GLU A 485 56.37 -9.59 18.47
CA GLU A 485 56.39 -8.14 18.72
C GLU A 485 55.36 -7.39 17.87
N ASN A 486 55.00 -7.88 16.68
CA ASN A 486 53.97 -7.27 15.84
C ASN A 486 52.57 -7.43 16.49
N VAL A 487 52.37 -8.53 17.23
CA VAL A 487 51.14 -8.79 17.98
C VAL A 487 51.10 -7.98 19.28
N LYS A 488 52.24 -7.80 19.96
CA LYS A 488 52.33 -6.92 21.15
C LYS A 488 52.07 -5.46 20.77
N GLN A 489 52.70 -4.97 19.71
CA GLN A 489 52.42 -3.64 19.14
C GLN A 489 50.95 -3.51 18.70
N TRP A 490 50.34 -4.56 18.14
CA TRP A 490 48.92 -4.59 17.76
C TRP A 490 47.98 -4.50 18.97
N MET A 491 48.24 -5.26 20.05
CA MET A 491 47.52 -5.15 21.32
C MET A 491 47.63 -3.73 21.89
N TRP A 492 48.83 -3.15 21.86
CA TRP A 492 49.11 -1.80 22.33
C TRP A 492 48.33 -0.74 21.53
N MET A 493 48.39 -0.78 20.20
CA MET A 493 47.65 0.15 19.32
C MET A 493 46.13 0.09 19.55
N ILE A 494 45.58 -1.10 19.81
CA ILE A 494 44.17 -1.27 20.14
C ILE A 494 43.85 -0.56 21.47
N VAL A 495 44.67 -0.71 22.50
CA VAL A 495 44.50 -0.05 23.80
C VAL A 495 44.62 1.48 23.69
N CYS A 496 45.65 2.01 23.02
CA CYS A 496 45.86 3.45 22.80
C CYS A 496 44.79 4.13 21.91
N ARG A 497 44.04 3.34 21.15
CA ARG A 497 42.85 3.82 20.42
C ARG A 497 41.58 3.71 21.28
N ILE A 498 41.54 2.83 22.28
CA ILE A 498 40.44 2.76 23.25
C ILE A 498 40.59 3.81 24.37
N SER A 499 41.80 4.22 24.77
CA SER A 499 41.99 5.35 25.70
C SER A 499 41.41 6.67 25.16
N LYS A 500 41.23 6.78 23.83
CA LYS A 500 40.63 7.94 23.13
C LYS A 500 39.09 7.89 22.97
N VAL A 501 38.37 6.89 23.52
CA VAL A 501 36.90 6.80 23.37
C VAL A 501 36.13 7.80 24.24
N LYS A 502 34.90 8.12 23.85
CA LYS A 502 34.02 9.07 24.57
C LYS A 502 33.51 8.59 25.93
N ASP A 503 33.63 7.30 26.23
CA ASP A 503 33.23 6.73 27.51
C ASP A 503 34.37 6.90 28.51
N GLN A 504 34.22 7.85 29.45
CA GLN A 504 35.27 8.15 30.43
C GLN A 504 35.66 6.92 31.26
N ALA A 505 34.70 6.09 31.68
CA ALA A 505 34.98 4.95 32.53
C ALA A 505 35.80 3.86 31.83
N VAL A 506 35.66 3.74 30.50
CA VAL A 506 36.48 2.82 29.67
C VAL A 506 37.78 3.48 29.19
N SER A 507 37.76 4.78 28.87
CA SER A 507 38.92 5.61 28.53
C SER A 507 39.95 5.64 29.67
N ASP A 508 39.52 5.90 30.90
CA ASP A 508 40.37 5.86 32.11
C ASP A 508 41.01 4.48 32.29
N HIS A 509 40.22 3.41 32.05
CA HIS A 509 40.66 2.03 32.21
C HIS A 509 41.69 1.61 31.17
N ALA A 510 41.50 2.01 29.91
CA ALA A 510 42.46 1.82 28.84
C ALA A 510 43.72 2.67 29.04
N SER A 511 43.59 3.90 29.57
CA SER A 511 44.74 4.78 29.90
C SER A 511 45.61 4.19 31.01
N ILE A 512 45.00 3.55 32.02
CA ILE A 512 45.72 2.80 33.06
C ILE A 512 46.44 1.59 32.45
N LEU A 513 45.87 0.95 31.43
CA LEU A 513 46.49 -0.16 30.71
C LEU A 513 47.67 0.29 29.84
N GLU A 514 47.49 1.37 29.07
CA GLU A 514 48.51 2.05 28.26
C GLU A 514 49.72 2.46 29.11
N GLY A 515 49.52 2.88 30.36
CA GLY A 515 50.61 3.15 31.32
C GLY A 515 51.40 1.92 31.78
N LYS A 516 50.86 0.70 31.65
CA LYS A 516 51.54 -0.57 31.96
C LYS A 516 52.22 -1.20 30.73
N LEU A 517 51.56 -1.08 29.57
CA LEU A 517 51.96 -1.68 28.30
C LEU A 517 52.89 -0.69 27.58
N ARG A 518 54.21 -0.87 27.69
CA ARG A 518 55.18 0.15 27.25
C ARG A 518 56.24 -0.39 26.29
N GLU A 519 56.10 -0.01 25.02
CA GLU A 519 57.14 -0.07 23.98
C GLU A 519 57.64 1.37 23.72
N GLU A 520 58.91 1.55 23.31
CA GLU A 520 59.53 2.89 23.35
C GLU A 520 59.44 3.71 22.03
N ASP A 521 59.02 3.12 20.91
CA ASP A 521 59.04 3.74 19.58
C ASP A 521 57.67 3.74 18.86
N CYS A 522 56.76 4.64 19.27
CA CYS A 522 55.45 4.84 18.62
C CYS A 522 55.17 6.31 18.28
N SER A 523 55.79 6.80 17.19
CA SER A 523 55.72 8.20 16.74
C SER A 523 55.20 8.40 15.30
N ASN A 524 54.81 7.33 14.59
CA ASN A 524 54.56 7.36 13.13
C ASN A 524 53.29 6.62 12.65
N PHE A 525 52.21 6.60 13.43
CA PHE A 525 50.94 5.96 13.03
C PHE A 525 49.74 6.91 13.09
N SER A 526 48.77 6.70 12.19
CA SER A 526 47.57 7.54 12.01
C SER A 526 46.48 7.25 13.05
N ASP A 527 45.78 8.28 13.51
CA ASP A 527 44.61 8.16 14.39
C ASP A 527 43.42 7.41 13.76
N GLU A 528 43.39 7.21 12.43
CA GLU A 528 42.27 6.57 11.70
C GLU A 528 42.18 5.02 11.83
N SER A 529 42.56 4.45 12.99
CA SER A 529 42.56 3.01 13.23
C SER A 529 41.14 2.39 13.18
N PRO A 530 40.88 1.36 12.33
CA PRO A 530 39.53 1.01 11.87
C PRO A 530 38.80 -0.07 12.71
N LEU A 531 39.02 -0.14 14.02
CA LEU A 531 38.10 -0.88 14.91
C LEU A 531 36.70 -0.27 14.77
N ARG A 532 35.71 -1.09 14.38
CA ARG A 532 34.32 -0.69 14.14
C ARG A 532 33.36 -1.83 14.53
N PRO A 533 33.08 -2.03 15.82
CA PRO A 533 32.25 -3.15 16.30
C PRO A 533 30.86 -3.21 15.67
N ARG A 534 30.31 -2.03 15.37
CA ARG A 534 29.14 -1.86 14.52
C ARG A 534 29.62 -1.09 13.29
N LEU A 535 29.26 -1.55 12.10
CA LEU A 535 29.50 -0.79 10.88
C LEU A 535 28.64 0.47 10.93
N CYS A 536 29.26 1.60 11.31
CA CYS A 536 28.62 2.90 11.30
C CYS A 536 28.30 3.31 9.86
N LEU A 537 27.11 2.94 9.41
CA LEU A 537 26.46 3.55 8.25
C LEU A 537 26.22 5.02 8.58
N SER A 538 26.48 5.92 7.62
CA SER A 538 26.26 7.34 7.82
C SER A 538 24.83 7.71 7.45
N ASP A 539 24.14 8.47 8.30
CA ASP A 539 22.75 8.90 8.10
C ASP A 539 22.54 9.73 6.80
N THR A 540 23.62 10.18 6.17
CA THR A 540 23.62 11.09 5.01
C THR A 540 23.67 10.39 3.65
N CYS A 541 23.97 9.10 3.58
CA CYS A 541 24.10 8.35 2.32
C CYS A 541 23.66 6.89 2.49
N SER A 542 22.60 6.51 1.78
CA SER A 542 22.25 5.11 1.60
C SER A 542 21.82 4.84 0.15
N LEU A 543 22.43 3.83 -0.45
CA LEU A 543 21.97 3.23 -1.72
C LEU A 543 20.53 2.73 -1.57
N LEU A 544 20.13 2.36 -0.35
CA LEU A 544 18.75 2.05 0.02
C LEU A 544 17.77 3.21 -0.26
N ASN A 545 18.14 4.48 -0.03
CA ASN A 545 17.26 5.60 -0.36
C ASN A 545 17.10 5.73 -1.89
N GLU A 546 18.18 5.61 -2.66
CA GLU A 546 18.11 5.64 -4.13
C GLU A 546 17.28 4.47 -4.70
N VAL A 547 17.42 3.29 -4.10
CA VAL A 547 16.69 2.07 -4.45
C VAL A 547 15.22 2.11 -4.02
N GLN A 548 14.88 2.74 -2.88
CA GLN A 548 13.49 3.06 -2.50
C GLN A 548 12.91 4.23 -3.32
N HIS A 549 13.75 5.06 -3.93
CA HIS A 549 13.33 6.09 -4.88
C HIS A 549 13.12 5.54 -6.30
N ILE A 550 13.50 4.29 -6.60
CA ILE A 550 12.96 3.55 -7.75
C ILE A 550 11.45 3.32 -7.47
N PRO A 551 10.53 3.98 -8.18
CA PRO A 551 9.17 4.14 -7.66
C PRO A 551 8.38 2.83 -7.57
N GLU A 552 8.06 2.38 -6.36
CA GLU A 552 7.18 1.23 -6.12
C GLU A 552 5.70 1.57 -6.26
N ILE A 553 5.37 2.14 -7.43
CA ILE A 553 4.03 2.64 -7.74
C ILE A 553 3.00 1.52 -7.64
N GLU A 554 3.33 0.29 -8.01
CA GLU A 554 2.44 -0.87 -7.86
C GLU A 554 2.10 -1.21 -6.41
N VAL A 555 3.04 -1.03 -5.47
CA VAL A 555 2.84 -1.32 -4.03
C VAL A 555 1.98 -0.24 -3.39
N ASP A 556 2.29 1.02 -3.69
CA ASP A 556 1.54 2.19 -3.24
C ASP A 556 0.12 2.19 -3.86
N LEU A 557 -0.04 1.71 -5.09
CA LEU A 557 -1.32 1.60 -5.80
C LEU A 557 -2.16 0.43 -5.30
N HIS A 558 -1.57 -0.76 -5.15
CA HIS A 558 -2.23 -1.96 -4.60
C HIS A 558 -2.81 -1.68 -3.21
N SER A 559 -1.99 -1.14 -2.31
CA SER A 559 -2.39 -0.87 -0.93
C SER A 559 -3.52 0.17 -0.83
N ARG A 560 -3.46 1.26 -1.60
CA ARG A 560 -4.53 2.28 -1.67
C ARG A 560 -5.81 1.70 -2.29
N ALA A 561 -5.69 0.95 -3.39
CA ALA A 561 -6.83 0.38 -4.09
C ALA A 561 -7.56 -0.70 -3.29
N ILE A 562 -6.85 -1.62 -2.64
CA ILE A 562 -7.43 -2.63 -1.75
C ILE A 562 -8.23 -1.97 -0.62
N VAL A 563 -7.67 -0.96 0.05
CA VAL A 563 -8.37 -0.24 1.12
C VAL A 563 -9.62 0.47 0.60
N GLN A 564 -9.54 1.11 -0.58
CA GLN A 564 -10.69 1.76 -1.20
C GLN A 564 -11.80 0.78 -1.58
N GLN A 565 -11.46 -0.38 -2.16
CA GLN A 565 -12.46 -1.39 -2.51
C GLN A 565 -13.03 -2.04 -1.25
N GLU A 566 -12.20 -2.45 -0.28
CA GLU A 566 -12.64 -3.07 0.95
C GLU A 566 -13.55 -2.15 1.79
N TYR A 567 -13.27 -0.85 1.83
CA TYR A 567 -14.16 0.14 2.45
C TYR A 567 -15.55 0.12 1.79
N HIS A 568 -15.62 0.23 0.46
CA HIS A 568 -16.89 0.18 -0.27
C HIS A 568 -17.64 -1.15 -0.08
N LEU A 569 -16.94 -2.28 -0.13
CA LEU A 569 -17.49 -3.61 0.10
C LEU A 569 -17.90 -3.86 1.57
N ARG A 570 -17.54 -2.99 2.52
CA ARG A 570 -17.95 -3.08 3.93
C ARG A 570 -19.09 -2.12 4.29
N GLU A 571 -19.17 -0.95 3.65
CA GLU A 571 -20.23 0.04 3.95
C GLU A 571 -21.46 -0.11 3.04
N GLN A 572 -21.29 -0.37 1.74
CA GLN A 572 -22.42 -0.41 0.79
C GLN A 572 -22.91 -1.83 0.46
N LEU A 573 -22.17 -2.86 0.85
CA LEU A 573 -22.57 -4.26 0.69
C LEU A 573 -23.07 -4.86 2.00
N SER A 574 -24.37 -4.72 2.24
CA SER A 574 -25.09 -5.50 3.22
C SER A 574 -25.22 -6.98 2.79
N VAL A 575 -25.52 -7.24 1.51
CA VAL A 575 -25.61 -8.58 0.90
C VAL A 575 -25.06 -8.55 -0.52
N TYR A 576 -24.20 -9.49 -0.90
CA TYR A 576 -23.72 -9.69 -2.27
C TYR A 576 -24.06 -11.08 -2.80
N ILE A 577 -24.94 -11.13 -3.80
CA ILE A 577 -25.21 -12.34 -4.58
C ILE A 577 -24.57 -12.17 -5.97
N PRO A 578 -23.80 -13.15 -6.48
CA PRO A 578 -23.15 -13.05 -7.78
C PRO A 578 -24.18 -12.87 -8.92
N PRO A 579 -24.09 -11.79 -9.72
CA PRO A 579 -25.01 -11.58 -10.84
C PRO A 579 -24.72 -12.56 -11.99
N GLN A 580 -25.79 -12.95 -12.67
CA GLN A 580 -25.74 -13.68 -13.93
C GLN A 580 -25.85 -12.70 -15.10
N ALA A 581 -25.32 -13.06 -16.26
CA ALA A 581 -25.41 -12.25 -17.48
C ALA A 581 -25.52 -13.12 -18.73
N LYS A 582 -26.17 -12.56 -19.76
CA LYS A 582 -26.28 -13.14 -21.10
C LYS A 582 -25.36 -12.42 -22.10
N THR A 583 -25.02 -13.11 -23.18
CA THR A 583 -23.94 -12.71 -24.13
C THR A 583 -24.23 -11.48 -24.99
N SER A 584 -25.49 -11.03 -25.08
CA SER A 584 -25.87 -9.81 -25.79
C SER A 584 -27.29 -9.36 -25.42
N ARG A 585 -27.66 -8.13 -25.82
CA ARG A 585 -29.05 -7.64 -25.67
C ARG A 585 -30.11 -8.47 -26.41
N ARG A 586 -29.72 -9.38 -27.31
CA ARG A 586 -30.61 -10.20 -28.14
C ARG A 586 -30.70 -11.67 -27.72
N ALA A 587 -29.85 -12.12 -26.80
CA ALA A 587 -29.96 -13.44 -26.21
C ALA A 587 -31.23 -13.52 -25.34
N GLU A 588 -31.77 -14.72 -25.17
CA GLU A 588 -32.86 -14.96 -24.21
C GLU A 588 -32.32 -14.92 -22.78
N ASP A 589 -33.15 -14.59 -21.79
CA ASP A 589 -32.71 -14.54 -20.38
C ASP A 589 -32.46 -15.95 -19.78
N SER A 590 -32.86 -16.99 -20.50
CA SER A 590 -32.49 -18.39 -20.28
C SER A 590 -31.06 -18.75 -20.71
N ASP A 591 -30.44 -17.98 -21.62
CA ASP A 591 -29.07 -18.17 -22.13
C ASP A 591 -28.08 -17.28 -21.34
N HIS A 592 -27.94 -17.59 -20.05
CA HIS A 592 -27.11 -16.83 -19.10
C HIS A 592 -25.98 -17.68 -18.49
N SER A 593 -24.95 -17.00 -18.02
CA SER A 593 -23.85 -17.58 -17.24
C SER A 593 -23.47 -16.65 -16.07
N PRO A 594 -22.68 -17.11 -15.07
CA PRO A 594 -22.21 -16.24 -13.99
C PRO A 594 -21.31 -15.12 -14.52
N LEU A 595 -21.63 -13.85 -14.27
CA LEU A 595 -20.96 -12.72 -14.92
C LEU A 595 -19.44 -12.69 -14.65
N MET A 596 -18.99 -13.06 -13.45
CA MET A 596 -17.55 -13.19 -13.16
C MET A 596 -16.82 -14.11 -14.15
N ARG A 597 -17.46 -15.20 -14.61
CA ARG A 597 -16.87 -16.13 -15.57
C ARG A 597 -16.71 -15.49 -16.95
N GLU A 598 -17.70 -14.74 -17.42
CA GLU A 598 -17.61 -13.99 -18.68
C GLU A 598 -16.51 -12.93 -18.62
N VAL A 599 -16.42 -12.20 -17.51
CA VAL A 599 -15.38 -11.17 -17.33
C VAL A 599 -13.98 -11.79 -17.27
N ILE A 600 -13.77 -12.87 -16.52
CA ILE A 600 -12.46 -13.55 -16.49
C ILE A 600 -12.10 -14.13 -17.86
N THR A 601 -13.09 -14.65 -18.61
CA THR A 601 -12.89 -15.14 -19.99
C THR A 601 -12.50 -13.99 -20.95
N PHE A 602 -13.16 -12.84 -20.84
CA PHE A 602 -12.80 -11.61 -21.55
C PHE A 602 -11.37 -11.13 -21.18
N LEU A 603 -11.01 -11.16 -19.89
CA LEU A 603 -9.69 -10.77 -19.40
C LEU A 603 -8.58 -11.73 -19.85
N ALA A 604 -8.89 -13.01 -20.11
CA ALA A 604 -7.95 -13.98 -20.68
C ALA A 604 -7.82 -13.92 -22.22
N GLY A 605 -8.89 -13.59 -22.96
CA GLY A 605 -8.91 -13.60 -24.43
C GLY A 605 -8.23 -12.39 -25.12
N GLU A 606 -8.31 -12.29 -26.45
CA GLU A 606 -7.70 -11.18 -27.21
C GLU A 606 -8.56 -9.88 -27.24
N ARG A 607 -9.75 -9.90 -26.64
CA ARG A 607 -10.69 -8.76 -26.69
C ARG A 607 -10.20 -7.57 -25.86
N HIS A 608 -10.46 -6.36 -26.36
CA HIS A 608 -10.01 -5.10 -25.74
C HIS A 608 -11.10 -4.40 -24.91
N VAL A 609 -12.37 -4.48 -25.34
CA VAL A 609 -13.48 -3.76 -24.69
C VAL A 609 -14.64 -4.71 -24.37
N LEU A 610 -15.11 -4.66 -23.13
CA LEU A 610 -16.34 -5.27 -22.65
C LEU A 610 -17.35 -4.19 -22.26
N LEU A 611 -18.54 -4.22 -22.84
CA LEU A 611 -19.66 -3.39 -22.44
C LEU A 611 -20.57 -4.17 -21.48
N LEU A 612 -20.54 -3.79 -20.20
CA LEU A 612 -21.39 -4.35 -19.15
C LEU A 612 -22.70 -3.55 -19.07
N LEU A 613 -23.80 -4.21 -19.46
CA LEU A 613 -25.14 -3.67 -19.45
C LEU A 613 -25.98 -4.28 -18.34
N GLY A 614 -27.06 -3.57 -18.01
CA GLY A 614 -27.99 -3.94 -16.96
C GLY A 614 -28.76 -2.70 -16.50
N ASP A 615 -29.88 -2.91 -15.85
CA ASP A 615 -30.81 -1.83 -15.54
C ASP A 615 -30.34 -0.95 -14.37
N SER A 616 -31.06 0.15 -14.10
CA SER A 616 -30.84 0.94 -12.88
C SER A 616 -31.08 0.04 -11.66
N GLY A 617 -30.14 -0.04 -10.72
CA GLY A 617 -30.22 -0.94 -9.56
C GLY A 617 -29.77 -2.39 -9.81
N ALA A 618 -29.43 -2.79 -11.04
CA ALA A 618 -29.02 -4.15 -11.40
C ALA A 618 -27.61 -4.58 -10.92
N GLY A 619 -27.08 -4.00 -9.85
CA GLY A 619 -25.80 -4.44 -9.23
C GLY A 619 -24.51 -4.17 -10.01
N LYS A 620 -24.52 -3.41 -11.13
CA LYS A 620 -23.33 -3.14 -11.97
C LYS A 620 -22.14 -2.56 -11.16
N THR A 621 -22.35 -1.48 -10.42
CA THR A 621 -21.34 -0.80 -9.60
C THR A 621 -20.78 -1.74 -8.53
N THR A 622 -21.68 -2.44 -7.83
CA THR A 622 -21.37 -3.45 -6.82
C THR A 622 -20.51 -4.59 -7.35
N PHE A 623 -20.85 -5.11 -8.53
CA PHE A 623 -20.06 -6.11 -9.26
C PHE A 623 -18.68 -5.56 -9.63
N ASN A 624 -18.60 -4.33 -10.14
CA ASN A 624 -17.35 -3.70 -10.55
C ASN A 624 -16.37 -3.48 -9.37
N HIS A 625 -16.87 -3.10 -8.20
CA HIS A 625 -16.07 -3.02 -6.97
C HIS A 625 -15.59 -4.40 -6.50
N LYS A 626 -16.47 -5.43 -6.53
CA LYS A 626 -16.11 -6.81 -6.17
C LYS A 626 -15.07 -7.40 -7.13
N LEU A 627 -15.22 -7.16 -8.44
CA LEU A 627 -14.24 -7.52 -9.47
C LEU A 627 -12.90 -6.83 -9.22
N ALA A 628 -12.88 -5.53 -8.94
CA ALA A 628 -11.66 -4.79 -8.66
C ALA A 628 -10.93 -5.34 -7.42
N TYR A 629 -11.66 -5.66 -6.35
CA TYR A 629 -11.12 -6.27 -5.13
C TYR A 629 -10.53 -7.66 -5.38
N ASP A 630 -11.25 -8.54 -6.10
CA ASP A 630 -10.78 -9.90 -6.38
C ASP A 630 -9.56 -9.90 -7.32
N LEU A 631 -9.54 -9.02 -8.33
CA LEU A 631 -8.37 -8.83 -9.19
C LEU A 631 -7.17 -8.34 -8.39
N TRP A 632 -7.33 -7.33 -7.50
CA TRP A 632 -6.25 -6.88 -6.62
C TRP A 632 -5.78 -7.96 -5.64
N ARG A 633 -6.67 -8.78 -5.08
CA ARG A 633 -6.30 -9.91 -4.22
C ARG A 633 -5.55 -11.04 -4.94
N SER A 634 -5.69 -11.12 -6.26
CA SER A 634 -4.95 -12.06 -7.13
C SER A 634 -3.77 -11.40 -7.88
N TYR A 635 -3.46 -10.14 -7.58
CA TYR A 635 -2.45 -9.37 -8.32
C TYR A 635 -1.03 -9.83 -7.98
N THR A 636 -0.24 -10.08 -9.03
CA THR A 636 1.21 -10.32 -8.95
C THR A 636 1.96 -9.11 -9.54
N ILE A 637 3.07 -8.72 -8.92
CA ILE A 637 3.95 -7.64 -9.42
C ILE A 637 4.29 -7.88 -10.91
N GLY A 638 4.20 -6.85 -11.73
CA GLY A 638 4.39 -6.96 -13.19
C GLY A 638 3.14 -7.39 -13.99
N GLY A 639 2.08 -7.88 -13.32
CA GLY A 639 0.81 -8.25 -13.94
C GLY A 639 -0.02 -7.05 -14.45
N PRO A 640 -1.21 -7.27 -15.03
CA PRO A 640 -2.11 -6.18 -15.45
C PRO A 640 -2.76 -5.49 -14.25
N ILE A 641 -2.56 -4.19 -14.12
CA ILE A 641 -2.96 -3.34 -12.98
C ILE A 641 -4.47 -3.03 -13.04
N PRO A 642 -5.30 -3.50 -12.10
CA PRO A 642 -6.73 -3.23 -12.12
C PRO A 642 -7.05 -1.85 -11.51
N LEU A 643 -7.72 -0.99 -12.27
CA LEU A 643 -8.13 0.35 -11.83
C LEU A 643 -9.66 0.45 -11.88
N PHE A 644 -10.29 0.58 -10.71
CA PHE A 644 -11.69 1.01 -10.64
C PHE A 644 -11.78 2.51 -10.93
N VAL A 645 -12.65 2.88 -11.87
CA VAL A 645 -12.80 4.24 -12.39
C VAL A 645 -14.26 4.65 -12.27
N ASN A 646 -14.57 5.55 -11.34
CA ASN A 646 -15.92 6.10 -11.21
C ASN A 646 -16.07 7.29 -12.19
N LEU A 647 -16.66 7.08 -13.37
CA LEU A 647 -16.74 8.12 -14.40
C LEU A 647 -17.43 9.42 -13.91
N PRO A 648 -18.48 9.38 -13.07
CA PRO A 648 -19.06 10.57 -12.40
C PRO A 648 -18.09 11.50 -11.67
N THR A 649 -16.91 11.03 -11.23
CA THR A 649 -15.92 11.84 -10.49
C THR A 649 -14.72 12.29 -11.33
N ILE A 650 -14.54 11.76 -12.53
CA ILE A 650 -13.45 12.13 -13.45
C ILE A 650 -13.90 13.31 -14.32
N GLU A 651 -13.17 14.43 -14.36
CA GLU A 651 -13.57 15.65 -15.06
C GLU A 651 -13.58 15.48 -16.58
N GLN A 652 -12.52 14.91 -17.16
CA GLN A 652 -12.35 14.78 -18.61
C GLN A 652 -12.05 13.33 -18.99
N PRO A 653 -13.00 12.38 -18.76
CA PRO A 653 -12.74 10.96 -18.94
C PRO A 653 -12.43 10.55 -20.38
N ASP A 654 -12.69 11.42 -21.36
CA ASP A 654 -12.27 11.24 -22.75
C ASP A 654 -10.76 11.47 -22.99
N LYS A 655 -10.01 12.04 -22.03
CA LYS A 655 -8.60 12.45 -22.17
C LYS A 655 -7.73 11.98 -21.00
N ASP A 656 -6.71 11.17 -21.31
CA ASP A 656 -5.70 10.67 -20.37
C ASP A 656 -6.26 10.16 -19.03
N LEU A 657 -7.35 9.39 -19.12
CA LEU A 657 -8.13 8.82 -18.02
C LEU A 657 -7.29 8.14 -16.93
N ILE A 658 -6.17 7.52 -17.31
CA ILE A 658 -5.24 6.85 -16.39
C ILE A 658 -4.43 7.90 -15.60
N ALA A 659 -3.89 8.92 -16.27
CA ALA A 659 -3.15 9.97 -15.58
C ALA A 659 -4.04 10.81 -14.67
N GLU A 660 -5.26 11.17 -15.11
CA GLU A 660 -6.22 11.91 -14.28
C GLU A 660 -6.57 11.11 -13.01
N LEU A 661 -6.90 9.82 -13.15
CA LEU A 661 -7.20 8.95 -12.02
C LEU A 661 -6.00 8.80 -11.07
N LEU A 662 -4.79 8.56 -11.58
CA LEU A 662 -3.60 8.38 -10.76
C LEU A 662 -3.19 9.69 -10.03
N SER A 663 -3.39 10.85 -10.66
CA SER A 663 -3.19 12.17 -10.03
C SER A 663 -4.27 12.55 -9.02
N SER A 664 -5.47 11.95 -9.11
CA SER A 664 -6.64 12.31 -8.30
C SER A 664 -6.41 12.21 -6.79
N SER A 665 -7.30 12.84 -6.01
CA SER A 665 -7.28 12.83 -4.55
C SER A 665 -7.33 11.44 -3.91
N SER A 666 -7.78 10.40 -4.64
CA SER A 666 -7.76 9.00 -4.22
C SER A 666 -6.36 8.36 -4.29
N TYR A 667 -5.59 8.64 -5.34
CA TYR A 667 -4.35 7.93 -5.64
C TYR A 667 -3.09 8.78 -5.45
N ARG A 668 -3.15 10.10 -5.73
CA ARG A 668 -2.14 11.12 -5.41
C ARG A 668 -0.73 10.83 -5.93
N PHE A 669 -0.60 10.23 -7.12
CA PHE A 669 0.70 10.06 -7.78
C PHE A 669 1.16 11.35 -8.47
N SER A 670 2.46 11.60 -8.41
CA SER A 670 3.11 12.71 -9.12
C SER A 670 3.30 12.39 -10.61
N ALA A 671 3.40 13.44 -11.44
CA ALA A 671 3.60 13.28 -12.89
C ALA A 671 4.88 12.50 -13.25
N SER A 672 5.93 12.55 -12.43
CA SER A 672 7.14 11.73 -12.60
C SER A 672 6.90 10.24 -12.34
N GLN A 673 6.05 9.89 -11.37
CA GLN A 673 5.63 8.52 -11.12
C GLN A 673 4.74 7.98 -12.25
N ILE A 674 3.74 8.76 -12.69
CA ILE A 674 2.87 8.36 -13.81
C ILE A 674 3.70 8.11 -15.08
N LYS A 675 4.67 8.99 -15.38
CA LYS A 675 5.62 8.82 -16.49
C LYS A 675 6.55 7.60 -16.33
N GLU A 676 6.73 7.07 -15.12
CA GLU A 676 7.50 5.84 -14.92
C GLU A 676 6.68 4.59 -15.30
N LEU A 677 5.39 4.53 -14.95
CA LEU A 677 4.47 3.49 -15.46
C LEU A 677 4.38 3.51 -17.00
N GLU A 678 4.41 4.70 -17.59
CA GLU A 678 4.40 4.91 -19.05
C GLU A 678 5.65 4.29 -19.71
N LYS A 679 6.86 4.61 -19.21
CA LYS A 679 8.13 4.03 -19.68
C LYS A 679 8.17 2.50 -19.56
N GLN A 680 7.60 1.96 -18.48
CA GLN A 680 7.58 0.53 -18.20
C GLN A 680 6.49 -0.22 -19.01
N GLU A 681 5.80 0.47 -19.93
CA GLU A 681 4.73 -0.02 -20.79
C GLU A 681 3.69 -0.90 -20.06
N ARG A 682 3.34 -0.52 -18.83
CA ARG A 682 2.52 -1.32 -17.92
C ARG A 682 1.11 -1.54 -18.50
N GLN A 683 0.56 -2.73 -18.22
CA GLN A 683 -0.77 -3.11 -18.65
C GLN A 683 -1.80 -2.77 -17.58
N PHE A 684 -3.00 -2.36 -17.99
CA PHE A 684 -4.10 -2.00 -17.09
C PHE A 684 -5.39 -2.76 -17.39
N ILE A 685 -6.22 -2.94 -16.37
CA ILE A 685 -7.62 -3.38 -16.49
C ILE A 685 -8.48 -2.22 -15.96
N LEU A 686 -9.02 -1.41 -16.85
CA LEU A 686 -9.86 -0.27 -16.50
C LEU A 686 -11.30 -0.73 -16.30
N ILE A 687 -11.83 -0.53 -15.10
CA ILE A 687 -13.20 -0.89 -14.72
C ILE A 687 -13.99 0.42 -14.57
N CYS A 688 -14.53 0.91 -15.69
CA CYS A 688 -15.16 2.21 -15.80
C CYS A 688 -16.67 2.13 -15.53
N ASP A 689 -17.10 2.65 -14.39
CA ASP A 689 -18.50 2.58 -13.95
C ASP A 689 -19.25 3.91 -14.19
N GLY A 690 -20.52 3.84 -14.61
CA GLY A 690 -21.40 4.99 -14.73
C GLY A 690 -21.28 5.80 -16.04
N TYR A 691 -21.12 5.16 -17.20
CA TYR A 691 -20.93 5.84 -18.49
C TYR A 691 -22.08 6.80 -18.85
N ASP A 692 -23.33 6.37 -18.61
CA ASP A 692 -24.53 7.20 -18.81
C ASP A 692 -24.71 8.31 -17.76
N GLU A 693 -24.03 8.22 -16.62
CA GLU A 693 -24.10 9.19 -15.52
C GLU A 693 -23.22 10.42 -15.78
N ARG A 694 -22.25 10.32 -16.70
CA ARG A 694 -21.57 11.44 -17.35
C ARG A 694 -22.21 11.86 -18.70
N GLN A 695 -23.36 11.29 -19.07
CA GLN A 695 -24.05 11.47 -20.37
C GLN A 695 -23.14 11.29 -21.62
N LEU A 696 -22.12 10.43 -21.53
CA LEU A 696 -21.07 10.36 -22.54
C LEU A 696 -21.59 9.91 -23.93
N ASN A 697 -20.94 10.46 -24.96
CA ASN A 697 -21.13 10.10 -26.38
C ASN A 697 -19.80 9.84 -27.10
N THR A 698 -18.74 9.61 -26.33
CA THR A 698 -17.36 9.41 -26.81
C THR A 698 -16.90 7.98 -26.60
N ASN A 699 -15.99 7.53 -27.47
CA ASN A 699 -15.43 6.18 -27.42
C ASN A 699 -14.17 6.17 -26.56
N LEU A 700 -14.32 5.85 -25.27
CA LEU A 700 -13.25 5.98 -24.26
C LEU A 700 -11.96 5.25 -24.65
N HIS A 701 -12.05 4.08 -25.29
CA HIS A 701 -10.87 3.36 -25.81
C HIS A 701 -10.15 4.17 -26.90
N THR A 702 -10.90 4.77 -27.83
CA THR A 702 -10.35 5.54 -28.94
C THR A 702 -9.81 6.90 -28.50
N THR A 703 -10.52 7.63 -27.63
CA THR A 703 -10.12 9.00 -27.24
C THR A 703 -8.91 8.99 -26.30
N ASN A 704 -8.84 8.04 -25.36
CA ASN A 704 -7.67 7.80 -24.52
C ASN A 704 -6.54 7.01 -25.24
N ARG A 705 -6.67 6.74 -26.54
CA ARG A 705 -5.66 6.09 -27.39
C ARG A 705 -5.15 4.74 -26.87
N LEU A 706 -6.01 4.00 -26.17
CA LEU A 706 -5.63 2.73 -25.55
C LEU A 706 -5.14 1.74 -26.60
N ASN A 707 -4.08 0.99 -26.27
CA ASN A 707 -3.42 0.01 -27.13
C ASN A 707 -2.83 0.57 -28.44
N GLN A 708 -2.55 1.89 -28.52
CA GLN A 708 -1.77 2.50 -29.59
C GLN A 708 -0.26 2.49 -29.27
N PRO A 709 0.65 2.53 -30.26
CA PRO A 709 2.09 2.56 -30.01
C PRO A 709 2.51 3.82 -29.21
N GLY A 710 3.24 3.64 -28.10
CA GLY A 710 3.60 4.74 -27.21
C GLY A 710 2.41 5.32 -26.44
N CYS A 711 1.37 4.53 -26.17
CA CYS A 711 0.23 4.89 -25.33
C CYS A 711 -0.11 3.72 -24.38
N TRP A 712 -0.94 3.98 -23.38
CA TRP A 712 -1.33 3.01 -22.36
C TRP A 712 -1.87 1.69 -22.95
N LYS A 713 -1.33 0.55 -22.49
CA LYS A 713 -1.84 -0.79 -22.80
C LYS A 713 -2.95 -1.12 -21.80
N ALA A 714 -4.17 -1.34 -22.26
CA ALA A 714 -5.31 -1.55 -21.37
C ALA A 714 -6.41 -2.44 -21.97
N LYS A 715 -7.00 -3.28 -21.11
CA LYS A 715 -8.38 -3.76 -21.31
C LYS A 715 -9.34 -2.81 -20.62
N LEU A 716 -10.51 -2.63 -21.21
CA LEU A 716 -11.52 -1.68 -20.76
C LEU A 716 -12.87 -2.39 -20.57
N ILE A 717 -13.38 -2.37 -19.35
CA ILE A 717 -14.73 -2.78 -18.98
C ILE A 717 -15.52 -1.49 -18.74
N VAL A 718 -16.63 -1.28 -19.45
CA VAL A 718 -17.47 -0.09 -19.30
C VAL A 718 -18.87 -0.49 -18.84
N SER A 719 -19.33 0.06 -17.73
CA SER A 719 -20.70 -0.13 -17.22
C SER A 719 -21.64 0.96 -17.74
N CYS A 720 -22.81 0.55 -18.23
CA CYS A 720 -23.84 1.47 -18.72
C CYS A 720 -25.26 0.91 -18.50
N ARG A 721 -26.24 1.79 -18.27
CA ARG A 721 -27.67 1.45 -18.15
C ARG A 721 -28.28 1.08 -19.50
N SER A 722 -28.95 -0.06 -19.58
CA SER A 722 -29.61 -0.59 -20.79
C SER A 722 -30.55 0.41 -21.49
N GLN A 723 -31.20 1.27 -20.71
CA GLN A 723 -32.19 2.25 -21.14
C GLN A 723 -31.56 3.48 -21.82
N TYR A 724 -30.32 3.83 -21.46
CA TYR A 724 -29.64 5.05 -21.92
C TYR A 724 -28.89 4.85 -23.25
N LEU A 725 -28.87 3.62 -23.78
CA LEU A 725 -28.24 3.27 -25.05
C LEU A 725 -29.07 3.78 -26.26
N LYS A 726 -28.53 4.78 -26.94
CA LYS A 726 -29.02 5.28 -28.24
C LYS A 726 -28.95 4.17 -29.31
N LYS A 727 -29.80 4.21 -30.34
CA LYS A 727 -29.95 3.12 -31.35
C LYS A 727 -28.65 2.61 -31.98
N GLU A 728 -27.63 3.47 -32.10
CA GLU A 728 -26.36 3.18 -32.78
C GLU A 728 -25.18 3.04 -31.79
N TYR A 729 -25.44 2.83 -30.49
CA TYR A 729 -24.49 2.93 -29.38
C TYR A 729 -23.13 2.24 -29.56
N LEU A 730 -23.03 1.21 -30.41
CA LEU A 730 -21.80 0.46 -30.68
C LEU A 730 -20.62 1.38 -31.07
N HIS A 731 -20.83 2.52 -31.73
CA HIS A 731 -19.75 3.46 -32.06
C HIS A 731 -19.06 4.09 -30.82
N ASN A 732 -19.73 4.08 -29.66
CA ASN A 732 -19.19 4.57 -28.39
C ASN A 732 -18.33 3.54 -27.66
N PHE A 733 -18.30 2.26 -28.09
CA PHE A 733 -17.61 1.21 -27.33
C PHE A 733 -16.72 0.30 -28.20
N GLN A 734 -17.03 0.09 -29.48
CA GLN A 734 -16.20 -0.73 -30.37
C GLN A 734 -14.84 -0.08 -30.67
N PRO A 735 -13.69 -0.78 -30.48
CA PRO A 735 -12.37 -0.25 -30.82
C PRO A 735 -12.21 0.04 -32.33
N LYS A 736 -11.65 1.19 -32.67
CA LYS A 736 -11.25 1.49 -34.06
C LYS A 736 -9.90 0.85 -34.36
N SER A 737 -9.89 -0.21 -35.17
CA SER A 737 -8.65 -0.89 -35.57
C SER A 737 -7.78 0.00 -36.46
N VAL A 738 -6.54 0.26 -36.03
CA VAL A 738 -5.55 1.06 -36.78
C VAL A 738 -4.94 0.29 -37.97
N ARG A 739 -5.15 -1.03 -38.06
CA ARG A 739 -4.47 -1.92 -39.02
C ARG A 739 -5.38 -2.66 -40.00
N SER A 740 -6.68 -2.38 -40.06
CA SER A 740 -7.59 -3.07 -40.99
C SER A 740 -8.66 -2.15 -41.59
N THR A 741 -8.75 -2.13 -42.91
CA THR A 741 -9.82 -1.49 -43.68
C THR A 741 -11.14 -2.29 -43.70
N ARG A 742 -11.33 -3.22 -42.74
CA ARG A 742 -12.50 -4.11 -42.63
C ARG A 742 -13.18 -3.95 -41.27
N PHE A 743 -14.46 -3.60 -41.28
CA PHE A 743 -15.32 -3.49 -40.07
C PHE A 743 -15.31 -4.75 -39.19
N ALA A 744 -15.13 -5.94 -39.77
CA ALA A 744 -15.10 -7.22 -39.03
C ALA A 744 -14.10 -7.22 -37.86
N ALA A 745 -12.88 -6.71 -38.07
CA ALA A 745 -11.82 -6.69 -37.06
C ALA A 745 -12.11 -5.77 -35.85
N ALA A 746 -13.04 -4.82 -35.98
CA ALA A 746 -13.53 -4.02 -34.85
C ALA A 746 -14.60 -4.74 -34.03
N THR A 747 -15.26 -5.75 -34.63
CA THR A 747 -16.30 -6.57 -33.97
C THR A 747 -15.66 -7.68 -33.13
N GLU A 748 -14.53 -8.23 -33.58
CA GLU A 748 -13.79 -9.29 -32.89
C GLU A 748 -13.18 -8.83 -31.55
N LEU A 749 -12.76 -7.55 -31.47
CA LEU A 749 -12.13 -6.95 -30.27
C LEU A 749 -13.14 -6.48 -29.19
N PHE A 750 -14.44 -6.67 -29.42
CA PHE A 750 -15.53 -6.16 -28.58
C PHE A 750 -16.42 -7.30 -28.03
N GLN A 751 -16.96 -7.11 -26.83
CA GLN A 751 -17.91 -8.02 -26.20
C GLN A 751 -19.02 -7.23 -25.49
N GLU A 752 -20.23 -7.78 -25.45
CA GLU A 752 -21.28 -7.36 -24.53
C GLU A 752 -21.44 -8.41 -23.42
N ALA A 753 -21.86 -7.96 -22.24
CA ALA A 753 -22.49 -8.81 -21.23
C ALA A 753 -23.67 -8.04 -20.65
N VAL A 754 -24.84 -8.67 -20.58
CA VAL A 754 -26.08 -8.03 -20.09
C VAL A 754 -26.54 -8.74 -18.84
N ILE A 755 -26.51 -8.07 -17.69
CA ILE A 755 -27.03 -8.61 -16.43
C ILE A 755 -28.51 -8.95 -16.61
N VAL A 756 -28.87 -10.19 -16.28
CA VAL A 756 -30.27 -10.65 -16.23
C VAL A 756 -30.86 -10.39 -14.83
N PRO A 757 -32.19 -10.27 -14.68
CA PRO A 757 -32.82 -10.20 -13.37
C PRO A 757 -32.44 -11.41 -12.50
N PHE A 758 -32.43 -11.23 -11.18
CA PHE A 758 -32.20 -12.32 -10.23
C PHE A 758 -33.27 -13.41 -10.38
N THR A 759 -32.81 -14.65 -10.46
CA THR A 759 -33.64 -15.85 -10.36
C THR A 759 -34.32 -15.94 -8.98
N SER A 760 -35.41 -16.72 -8.87
CA SER A 760 -36.06 -16.95 -7.57
C SER A 760 -35.12 -17.58 -6.53
N GLU A 761 -34.09 -18.31 -6.98
CA GLU A 761 -33.05 -18.89 -6.12
C GLU A 761 -32.10 -17.81 -5.58
N GLN A 762 -31.61 -16.91 -6.43
CA GLN A 762 -30.80 -15.76 -6.01
C GLN A 762 -31.57 -14.78 -5.11
N VAL A 763 -32.88 -14.61 -5.32
CA VAL A 763 -33.75 -13.84 -4.42
C VAL A 763 -33.84 -14.53 -3.05
N GLU A 764 -33.98 -15.86 -3.01
CA GLU A 764 -34.03 -16.61 -1.75
C GLU A 764 -32.68 -16.59 -1.00
N GLU A 765 -31.56 -16.72 -1.72
CA GLU A 765 -30.19 -16.57 -1.19
C GLU A 765 -29.98 -15.17 -0.59
N TYR A 766 -30.36 -14.11 -1.31
CA TYR A 766 -30.30 -12.73 -0.83
C TYR A 766 -31.14 -12.53 0.46
N VAL A 767 -32.34 -13.13 0.51
CA VAL A 767 -33.24 -13.05 1.67
C VAL A 767 -32.68 -13.81 2.88
N GLN A 768 -31.97 -14.93 2.68
CA GLN A 768 -31.31 -15.65 3.76
C GLN A 768 -30.20 -14.80 4.41
N GLU A 769 -29.30 -14.23 3.61
CA GLU A 769 -28.25 -13.32 4.08
C GLU A 769 -28.85 -12.07 4.74
N PHE A 770 -29.88 -11.46 4.14
CA PHE A 770 -30.57 -10.30 4.72
C PHE A 770 -31.22 -10.59 6.09
N VAL A 771 -31.62 -11.83 6.37
CA VAL A 771 -32.13 -12.27 7.68
C VAL A 771 -31.00 -12.50 8.69
N GLY A 772 -29.76 -12.78 8.25
CA GLY A 772 -28.58 -12.84 9.12
C GLY A 772 -28.09 -11.47 9.62
N LEU A 773 -28.43 -10.37 8.92
CA LEU A 773 -27.97 -9.03 9.26
C LEU A 773 -28.67 -8.40 10.46
N SER A 774 -27.90 -7.77 11.34
CA SER A 774 -28.43 -7.04 12.49
C SER A 774 -29.14 -5.75 12.12
N ASN A 775 -30.14 -5.37 12.93
CA ASN A 775 -30.85 -4.09 12.84
C ASN A 775 -29.91 -2.87 12.89
N ALA A 776 -28.75 -2.99 13.56
CA ALA A 776 -27.72 -1.94 13.57
C ALA A 776 -27.05 -1.77 12.19
N GLN A 777 -26.67 -2.86 11.52
CA GLN A 777 -26.07 -2.83 10.18
C GLN A 777 -27.06 -2.31 9.12
N LEU A 778 -28.33 -2.71 9.20
CA LEU A 778 -29.38 -2.27 8.29
C LEU A 778 -29.93 -0.88 8.61
N GLY A 779 -29.64 -0.33 9.79
CA GLY A 779 -30.19 0.93 10.26
C GLY A 779 -31.73 0.92 10.42
N LEU A 780 -32.32 -0.24 10.71
CA LEU A 780 -33.76 -0.42 10.93
C LEU A 780 -34.01 -0.54 12.44
N ARG A 781 -35.02 0.14 12.99
CA ARG A 781 -35.45 -0.10 14.39
C ARG A 781 -36.50 -1.20 14.43
N ASP A 782 -37.63 -1.00 13.76
CA ASP A 782 -38.85 -1.78 13.90
C ASP A 782 -39.00 -2.90 12.86
N ARG A 783 -37.88 -3.49 12.43
CA ARG A 783 -37.87 -4.64 11.52
C ARG A 783 -38.60 -5.82 12.17
N PRO A 784 -39.58 -6.47 11.50
CA PRO A 784 -40.17 -7.70 12.01
C PRO A 784 -39.18 -8.86 11.99
N ASN A 785 -39.22 -9.70 13.01
CA ASN A 785 -38.39 -10.92 13.14
C ASN A 785 -38.87 -12.07 12.24
N TRP A 786 -39.18 -11.80 10.96
CA TRP A 786 -39.59 -12.80 9.99
C TRP A 786 -38.40 -13.65 9.53
N THR A 787 -38.59 -14.96 9.47
CA THR A 787 -37.65 -15.88 8.84
C THR A 787 -37.58 -15.66 7.32
N ALA A 788 -36.51 -16.15 6.68
CA ALA A 788 -36.36 -16.08 5.22
C ALA A 788 -37.57 -16.69 4.47
N LYS A 789 -38.12 -17.79 4.99
CA LYS A 789 -39.33 -18.43 4.44
C LYS A 789 -40.57 -17.53 4.52
N GLU A 790 -40.73 -16.77 5.60
CA GLU A 790 -41.85 -15.84 5.77
C GLU A 790 -41.71 -14.56 4.95
N TYR A 791 -40.49 -14.12 4.65
CA TYR A 791 -40.23 -13.07 3.66
C TYR A 791 -40.56 -13.58 2.25
N MET A 792 -40.02 -14.74 1.84
CA MET A 792 -40.27 -15.33 0.52
C MET A 792 -41.76 -15.64 0.28
N ALA A 793 -42.50 -16.09 1.30
CA ALA A 793 -43.93 -16.30 1.20
C ALA A 793 -44.69 -14.99 0.93
N LYS A 794 -44.34 -13.89 1.60
CA LYS A 794 -44.95 -12.57 1.40
C LYS A 794 -44.61 -11.96 0.04
N LEU A 795 -43.35 -12.08 -0.39
CA LEU A 795 -42.91 -11.65 -1.73
C LEU A 795 -43.66 -12.38 -2.86
N LYS A 796 -43.95 -13.67 -2.69
CA LYS A 796 -44.69 -14.50 -3.66
C LYS A 796 -46.21 -14.30 -3.62
N ALA A 797 -46.77 -13.79 -2.52
CA ALA A 797 -48.21 -13.60 -2.35
C ALA A 797 -48.72 -12.23 -2.85
N ILE A 798 -47.85 -11.23 -2.94
CA ILE A 798 -48.20 -9.90 -3.46
C ILE A 798 -48.01 -9.90 -5.00
N PRO A 799 -49.04 -9.54 -5.79
CA PRO A 799 -48.95 -9.48 -7.26
C PRO A 799 -47.81 -8.59 -7.75
N ASP A 800 -47.20 -8.98 -8.88
CA ASP A 800 -46.11 -8.31 -9.60
C ASP A 800 -44.81 -8.06 -8.81
N LEU A 801 -44.81 -8.23 -7.48
CA LEU A 801 -43.66 -7.93 -6.62
C LEU A 801 -42.45 -8.85 -6.88
N MET A 802 -42.69 -10.12 -7.23
CA MET A 802 -41.60 -11.04 -7.63
C MET A 802 -40.86 -10.58 -8.90
N GLU A 803 -41.50 -9.86 -9.81
CA GLU A 803 -40.84 -9.27 -10.99
C GLU A 803 -39.98 -8.06 -10.57
N LEU A 804 -40.54 -7.17 -9.73
CA LEU A 804 -39.82 -6.01 -9.21
C LEU A 804 -38.56 -6.41 -8.44
N VAL A 805 -38.63 -7.40 -7.55
CA VAL A 805 -37.48 -7.83 -6.74
C VAL A 805 -36.47 -8.71 -7.50
N GLY A 806 -36.71 -9.02 -8.77
CA GLY A 806 -35.65 -9.47 -9.69
C GLY A 806 -34.56 -8.41 -9.90
N ASN A 807 -34.81 -7.15 -9.52
CA ASN A 807 -33.81 -6.10 -9.42
C ASN A 807 -33.23 -6.04 -7.98
N PRO A 808 -31.90 -6.22 -7.77
CA PRO A 808 -31.31 -6.29 -6.43
C PRO A 808 -31.53 -5.05 -5.55
N PHE A 809 -31.52 -3.85 -6.15
CA PHE A 809 -31.82 -2.62 -5.42
C PHE A 809 -33.30 -2.58 -4.98
N LEU A 810 -34.22 -3.00 -5.85
CA LEU A 810 -35.64 -3.09 -5.48
C LEU A 810 -35.90 -4.18 -4.44
N LEU A 811 -35.20 -5.32 -4.50
CA LEU A 811 -35.23 -6.33 -3.44
C LEU A 811 -34.79 -5.74 -2.10
N THR A 812 -33.70 -4.97 -2.09
CA THR A 812 -33.19 -4.30 -0.87
C THR A 812 -34.22 -3.32 -0.30
N VAL A 813 -34.81 -2.48 -1.15
CA VAL A 813 -35.86 -1.52 -0.79
C VAL A 813 -37.08 -2.26 -0.25
N SER A 814 -37.62 -3.23 -1.00
CA SER A 814 -38.78 -4.04 -0.62
C SER A 814 -38.56 -4.72 0.72
N LEU A 815 -37.44 -5.39 0.96
CA LEU A 815 -37.19 -6.11 2.21
C LEU A 815 -37.12 -5.20 3.45
N GLN A 816 -36.78 -3.92 3.28
CA GLN A 816 -36.89 -2.91 4.35
C GLN A 816 -38.35 -2.49 4.57
N VAL A 817 -39.10 -2.13 3.52
CA VAL A 817 -40.45 -1.53 3.65
C VAL A 817 -41.63 -2.51 3.61
N LEU A 818 -41.42 -3.80 3.32
CA LEU A 818 -42.49 -4.80 3.09
C LEU A 818 -43.50 -4.87 4.23
N HIS A 819 -43.06 -4.64 5.46
CA HIS A 819 -43.90 -4.64 6.65
C HIS A 819 -44.91 -3.48 6.68
N GLN A 820 -44.56 -2.31 6.13
CA GLN A 820 -45.44 -1.14 5.99
C GLN A 820 -46.32 -1.23 4.74
N VAL A 821 -45.77 -1.80 3.65
CA VAL A 821 -46.54 -2.13 2.42
C VAL A 821 -47.70 -3.08 2.74
N ILE A 822 -47.49 -4.04 3.64
CA ILE A 822 -48.54 -4.95 4.14
C ILE A 822 -49.41 -4.25 5.18
N GLY A 823 -48.82 -3.57 6.16
CA GLY A 823 -49.54 -2.87 7.22
C GLY A 823 -50.47 -3.82 7.99
N THR A 824 -51.76 -3.51 8.01
CA THR A 824 -52.82 -4.32 8.66
C THR A 824 -53.59 -5.21 7.67
N ASN A 825 -53.23 -5.24 6.38
CA ASN A 825 -53.96 -6.00 5.37
C ASN A 825 -53.87 -7.51 5.63
N GLN A 826 -55.04 -8.16 5.70
CA GLN A 826 -55.13 -9.62 5.90
C GLN A 826 -55.04 -10.40 4.58
N ASP A 827 -55.37 -9.77 3.45
CA ASP A 827 -55.32 -10.34 2.11
C ASP A 827 -54.24 -9.66 1.28
N LEU A 828 -53.15 -10.40 1.03
CA LEU A 828 -51.98 -9.93 0.29
C LEU A 828 -52.22 -9.85 -1.23
N GLU A 829 -53.18 -10.62 -1.77
CA GLU A 829 -53.46 -10.65 -3.21
C GLU A 829 -54.14 -9.35 -3.70
N THR A 830 -54.72 -8.58 -2.78
CA THR A 830 -55.30 -7.26 -3.07
C THR A 830 -54.28 -6.13 -3.18
N ILE A 831 -53.07 -6.32 -2.65
CA ILE A 831 -52.07 -5.26 -2.51
C ILE A 831 -51.38 -5.02 -3.86
N ARG A 832 -51.59 -3.84 -4.45
CA ARG A 832 -50.91 -3.42 -5.68
C ARG A 832 -49.65 -2.64 -5.37
N VAL A 833 -48.48 -3.24 -5.63
CA VAL A 833 -47.18 -2.63 -5.39
C VAL A 833 -46.57 -2.17 -6.72
N THR A 834 -46.14 -0.91 -6.76
CA THR A 834 -45.38 -0.33 -7.86
C THR A 834 -43.98 0.05 -7.40
N ARG A 835 -43.04 0.24 -8.33
CA ARG A 835 -41.69 0.71 -8.02
C ARG A 835 -41.77 2.09 -7.37
N VAL A 836 -42.61 3.00 -7.89
CA VAL A 836 -42.75 4.33 -7.30
C VAL A 836 -43.28 4.25 -5.86
N LYS A 837 -44.27 3.40 -5.55
CA LYS A 837 -44.79 3.26 -4.19
C LYS A 837 -43.77 2.69 -3.20
N LEU A 838 -42.88 1.80 -3.67
CA LEU A 838 -41.75 1.33 -2.87
C LEU A 838 -40.74 2.46 -2.55
N TYR A 839 -40.50 3.38 -3.49
CA TYR A 839 -39.64 4.55 -3.26
C TYR A 839 -40.31 5.58 -2.35
N ASP A 840 -41.61 5.84 -2.54
CA ASP A 840 -42.37 6.79 -1.71
C ASP A 840 -42.18 6.44 -0.21
N ILE A 841 -42.48 5.19 0.17
CA ILE A 841 -42.34 4.69 1.55
C ILE A 841 -40.86 4.67 1.99
N PHE A 842 -39.95 4.14 1.15
CA PHE A 842 -38.54 3.97 1.53
C PHE A 842 -37.83 5.31 1.80
N ILE A 843 -38.15 6.35 1.03
CA ILE A 843 -37.54 7.67 1.16
C ILE A 843 -38.08 8.41 2.40
N GLU A 844 -39.39 8.31 2.66
CA GLU A 844 -40.01 8.80 3.90
C GLU A 844 -39.37 8.15 5.14
N GLU A 845 -39.28 6.82 5.15
CA GLU A 845 -38.59 6.04 6.18
C GLU A 845 -37.10 6.33 6.29
N TRP A 846 -36.42 6.67 5.18
CA TRP A 846 -35.02 7.09 5.23
C TRP A 846 -34.86 8.41 5.97
N ILE A 847 -35.72 9.38 5.67
CA ILE A 847 -35.68 10.72 6.25
C ILE A 847 -36.03 10.66 7.74
N GLU A 848 -37.13 10.01 8.12
CA GLU A 848 -37.58 9.95 9.52
C GLU A 848 -36.58 9.19 10.42
N ARG A 849 -36.02 8.05 9.96
CA ARG A 849 -34.98 7.33 10.71
C ARG A 849 -33.72 8.17 10.93
N ASN A 850 -33.30 8.95 9.94
CA ASN A 850 -32.09 9.78 10.08
C ASN A 850 -32.34 11.07 10.85
N LYS A 851 -33.56 11.64 10.79
CA LYS A 851 -34.04 12.69 11.71
C LYS A 851 -34.02 12.21 13.16
N ILE A 852 -34.56 11.02 13.46
CA ILE A 852 -34.52 10.42 14.81
C ILE A 852 -33.06 10.23 15.28
N ARG A 853 -32.18 9.69 14.44
CA ARG A 853 -30.73 9.59 14.74
C ARG A 853 -30.08 10.95 15.02
N LEU A 854 -30.51 12.00 14.32
CA LEU A 854 -29.98 13.36 14.45
C LEU A 854 -30.48 14.05 15.73
N LEU A 855 -31.72 13.77 16.15
CA LEU A 855 -32.27 14.17 17.45
C LEU A 855 -31.57 13.44 18.61
N ASP A 856 -31.44 12.11 18.54
CA ASP A 856 -30.68 11.28 19.50
C ASP A 856 -29.22 11.75 19.68
N SER A 857 -28.66 12.43 18.66
CA SER A 857 -27.30 12.97 18.67
C SER A 857 -27.20 14.50 18.61
N GLN A 858 -28.31 15.23 18.86
CA GLN A 858 -28.38 16.70 18.76
C GLN A 858 -27.27 17.40 19.56
N HIS A 859 -26.94 16.88 20.75
CA HIS A 859 -25.87 17.37 21.63
C HIS A 859 -24.45 17.35 21.01
N LYS A 860 -24.26 16.71 19.85
CA LYS A 860 -23.00 16.67 19.10
C LYS A 860 -22.94 17.66 17.93
N LEU A 861 -24.05 18.35 17.65
CA LEU A 861 -24.15 19.32 16.56
C LEU A 861 -23.64 20.71 17.01
N PRO A 862 -23.11 21.54 16.10
CA PRO A 862 -22.92 22.97 16.31
C PRO A 862 -24.21 23.66 16.79
N LEU A 863 -24.09 24.72 17.61
CA LEU A 863 -25.25 25.36 18.27
C LEU A 863 -26.26 25.96 17.26
N ASP A 864 -25.76 26.45 16.13
CA ASP A 864 -26.53 26.95 14.99
C ASP A 864 -27.23 25.82 14.21
N GLU A 865 -26.61 24.64 14.11
CA GLU A 865 -27.29 23.44 13.62
C GLU A 865 -28.34 22.89 14.60
N GLN A 866 -28.13 22.99 15.91
CA GLN A 866 -29.13 22.62 16.92
C GLN A 866 -30.39 23.49 16.79
N HIS A 867 -30.22 24.81 16.72
CA HIS A 867 -31.34 25.73 16.48
C HIS A 867 -32.01 25.47 15.12
N ALA A 868 -31.26 25.18 14.06
CA ALA A 868 -31.82 24.85 12.76
C ALA A 868 -32.63 23.54 12.76
N LEU A 869 -32.21 22.54 13.55
CA LEU A 869 -32.96 21.29 13.75
C LEU A 869 -34.26 21.54 14.53
N GLU A 870 -34.21 22.33 15.60
CA GLU A 870 -35.39 22.71 16.38
C GLU A 870 -36.38 23.53 15.54
N GLU A 871 -35.90 24.49 14.76
CA GLU A 871 -36.73 25.31 13.87
C GLU A 871 -37.41 24.46 12.78
N LEU A 872 -36.69 23.52 12.15
CA LEU A 872 -37.25 22.59 11.15
C LEU A 872 -38.18 21.51 11.76
N THR A 873 -38.10 21.27 13.07
CA THR A 873 -38.93 20.26 13.77
C THR A 873 -40.21 20.87 14.34
N ASN A 874 -40.21 22.16 14.67
CA ASN A 874 -41.35 22.89 15.23
C ASN A 874 -42.07 23.79 14.19
N ASP A 875 -41.72 23.71 12.91
CA ASP A 875 -42.41 24.45 11.84
C ASP A 875 -43.84 23.91 11.60
N HIS A 876 -44.69 24.73 10.99
CA HIS A 876 -46.05 24.37 10.59
C HIS A 876 -46.11 23.33 9.44
N ILE A 877 -44.98 23.11 8.78
CA ILE A 877 -44.78 22.09 7.74
C ILE A 877 -44.00 20.93 8.36
N ALA A 878 -44.39 19.69 8.06
CA ALA A 878 -43.69 18.52 8.59
C ALA A 878 -42.21 18.50 8.16
N PHE A 879 -41.31 18.19 9.10
CA PHE A 879 -39.86 18.08 8.85
C PHE A 879 -39.53 17.26 7.58
N THR A 880 -40.25 16.16 7.37
CA THR A 880 -40.09 15.27 6.21
C THR A 880 -40.37 15.99 4.88
N GLN A 881 -41.39 16.86 4.83
CA GLN A 881 -41.69 17.68 3.65
C GLN A 881 -40.55 18.67 3.37
N HIS A 882 -39.95 19.31 4.38
CA HIS A 882 -38.77 20.16 4.17
C HIS A 882 -37.59 19.41 3.51
N ALA A 883 -37.39 18.14 3.87
CA ALA A 883 -36.37 17.29 3.25
C ALA A 883 -36.75 16.87 1.81
N PHE A 884 -38.02 16.50 1.57
CA PHE A 884 -38.52 16.28 0.21
C PHE A 884 -38.38 17.52 -0.67
N ASP A 885 -38.71 18.71 -0.18
CA ASP A 885 -38.60 19.98 -0.91
C ASP A 885 -37.15 20.39 -1.14
N PHE A 886 -36.24 20.11 -0.19
CA PHE A 886 -34.80 20.25 -0.39
C PHE A 886 -34.32 19.34 -1.52
N MET A 887 -34.69 18.06 -1.49
CA MET A 887 -34.26 17.08 -2.49
C MET A 887 -34.91 17.30 -3.87
N LYS A 888 -36.19 17.72 -3.95
CA LYS A 888 -36.87 18.15 -5.19
C LYS A 888 -36.11 19.31 -5.87
N ARG A 889 -35.75 20.35 -5.09
CA ARG A 889 -34.98 21.51 -5.57
C ARG A 889 -33.54 21.14 -5.97
N LEU A 890 -32.83 20.40 -5.12
CA LEU A 890 -31.47 19.93 -5.42
C LEU A 890 -31.43 19.08 -6.70
N SER A 891 -32.34 18.12 -6.83
CA SER A 891 -32.46 17.25 -8.01
C SER A 891 -32.76 18.04 -9.27
N THR A 892 -33.66 19.04 -9.19
CA THR A 892 -33.87 20.02 -10.25
C THR A 892 -32.57 20.72 -10.66
N SER A 893 -31.82 21.27 -9.72
CA SER A 893 -30.58 21.98 -10.04
C SER A 893 -29.48 21.07 -10.60
N ILE A 894 -29.40 19.80 -10.17
CA ILE A 894 -28.48 18.81 -10.73
C ILE A 894 -28.82 18.49 -12.20
N PHE A 895 -30.09 18.33 -12.55
CA PHE A 895 -30.49 18.11 -13.94
C PHE A 895 -30.31 19.35 -14.82
N GLU A 896 -30.58 20.55 -14.30
CA GLU A 896 -30.42 21.82 -15.05
C GLU A 896 -28.96 22.22 -15.26
N TRP A 897 -28.12 22.12 -14.22
CA TRP A 897 -26.77 22.72 -14.18
C TRP A 897 -25.63 21.71 -14.10
N HIS A 898 -25.94 20.42 -13.93
CA HIS A 898 -24.95 19.34 -13.89
C HIS A 898 -25.34 18.10 -14.74
N SER A 899 -26.29 18.26 -15.67
CA SER A 899 -26.72 17.22 -16.63
C SER A 899 -27.09 15.87 -15.99
N GLY A 900 -27.65 15.89 -14.76
CA GLY A 900 -28.09 14.67 -14.08
C GLY A 900 -26.96 13.82 -13.48
N ASN A 901 -25.71 14.30 -13.47
CA ASN A 901 -24.61 13.61 -12.80
C ASN A 901 -24.86 13.57 -11.27
N PRO A 902 -24.94 12.40 -10.63
CA PRO A 902 -25.26 12.26 -9.21
C PRO A 902 -24.08 12.61 -8.27
N SER A 903 -22.89 12.89 -8.80
CA SER A 903 -21.68 13.20 -8.02
C SER A 903 -21.31 14.67 -8.17
N ILE A 904 -21.11 15.36 -7.05
CA ILE A 904 -20.96 16.82 -6.99
C ILE A 904 -19.74 17.15 -6.14
N GLU A 905 -18.77 17.85 -6.74
CA GLU A 905 -17.71 18.51 -5.99
C GLU A 905 -18.11 19.98 -5.71
N TYR A 906 -17.88 20.42 -4.48
CA TYR A 906 -18.13 21.76 -3.97
C TYR A 906 -16.93 22.25 -3.16
N SER A 907 -16.36 23.40 -3.54
CA SER A 907 -15.38 24.12 -2.73
C SER A 907 -15.89 25.51 -2.40
N GLN A 908 -15.85 25.86 -1.10
CA GLN A 908 -16.31 27.15 -0.58
C GLN A 908 -15.63 28.36 -1.26
N HIS A 909 -14.42 28.18 -1.82
CA HIS A 909 -13.68 29.24 -2.50
C HIS A 909 -14.11 29.46 -3.96
N SER A 910 -14.50 28.39 -4.68
CA SER A 910 -14.88 28.45 -6.10
C SER A 910 -16.39 28.52 -6.32
N ASP A 911 -17.16 27.86 -5.47
CA ASP A 911 -18.57 27.55 -5.72
C ASP A 911 -19.56 28.36 -4.86
N SER A 912 -19.07 29.27 -4.02
CA SER A 912 -19.88 30.07 -3.07
C SER A 912 -20.91 31.00 -3.73
N THR A 913 -20.72 31.35 -5.02
CA THR A 913 -21.69 32.10 -5.84
C THR A 913 -22.42 31.24 -6.87
N SER A 914 -22.17 29.92 -6.89
CA SER A 914 -22.76 28.99 -7.84
C SER A 914 -24.12 28.43 -7.38
N TRP A 915 -24.82 27.73 -8.28
CA TRP A 915 -26.04 26.98 -7.95
C TRP A 915 -25.85 25.94 -6.84
N LYS A 916 -24.61 25.51 -6.55
CA LYS A 916 -24.29 24.53 -5.50
C LYS A 916 -24.41 25.13 -4.10
N ALA A 917 -24.15 26.43 -3.93
CA ALA A 917 -24.01 27.06 -2.61
C ALA A 917 -25.25 26.91 -1.70
N PRO A 918 -26.50 27.07 -2.16
CA PRO A 918 -27.69 26.87 -1.32
C PRO A 918 -27.84 25.45 -0.75
N TYR A 919 -27.21 24.46 -1.38
CA TYR A 919 -27.32 23.04 -1.01
C TYR A 919 -26.09 22.52 -0.25
N PHE A 920 -24.88 22.95 -0.63
CA PHE A 920 -23.61 22.36 -0.18
C PHE A 920 -22.72 23.28 0.67
N SER A 921 -23.02 24.57 0.75
CA SER A 921 -22.33 25.45 1.69
C SER A 921 -22.72 25.17 3.15
N ASN A 922 -22.00 25.79 4.09
CA ASN A 922 -22.21 25.65 5.53
C ASN A 922 -23.40 26.51 6.04
N ILE A 923 -24.59 26.29 5.46
CA ILE A 923 -25.86 26.88 5.93
C ILE A 923 -26.50 25.88 6.89
N PRO A 924 -26.77 26.21 8.17
CA PRO A 924 -27.23 25.24 9.16
C PRO A 924 -28.46 24.41 8.76
N LYS A 925 -29.52 25.03 8.22
CA LYS A 925 -30.68 24.30 7.69
C LYS A 925 -30.31 23.35 6.54
N ALA A 926 -29.42 23.76 5.64
CA ALA A 926 -28.96 22.89 4.55
C ALA A 926 -28.09 21.75 5.08
N ASN A 927 -27.25 21.99 6.10
CA ASN A 927 -26.46 20.94 6.75
C ASN A 927 -27.38 19.87 7.39
N ILE A 928 -28.41 20.28 8.13
CA ILE A 928 -29.42 19.38 8.71
C ILE A 928 -30.15 18.59 7.61
N LEU A 929 -30.65 19.27 6.58
CA LEU A 929 -31.40 18.63 5.49
C LEU A 929 -30.51 17.70 4.64
N ARG A 930 -29.22 17.99 4.45
CA ARG A 930 -28.24 17.04 3.88
C ARG A 930 -28.08 15.80 4.76
N LYS A 931 -27.95 15.95 6.08
CA LYS A 931 -27.71 14.84 7.04
C LYS A 931 -28.85 13.84 7.15
N VAL A 932 -30.09 14.24 6.87
CA VAL A 932 -31.27 13.34 6.87
C VAL A 932 -31.62 12.78 5.49
N SER A 933 -31.13 13.41 4.42
CA SER A 933 -31.35 12.99 3.04
C SER A 933 -30.57 11.72 2.68
N PRO A 934 -30.92 11.03 1.58
CA PRO A 934 -30.13 9.92 1.04
C PRO A 934 -28.88 10.40 0.26
N LEU A 935 -28.07 11.22 0.93
CA LEU A 935 -26.83 11.82 0.45
C LEU A 935 -25.64 11.30 1.24
N GLU A 936 -24.67 10.72 0.55
CA GLU A 936 -23.32 10.46 1.06
C GLU A 936 -22.43 11.68 0.80
N GLY A 937 -21.46 11.94 1.67
CA GLY A 937 -20.44 12.95 1.40
C GLY A 937 -19.87 13.62 2.64
N GLY A 938 -18.70 14.25 2.45
CA GLY A 938 -17.96 14.96 3.49
C GLY A 938 -16.78 15.71 2.88
N GLY A 939 -16.43 16.86 3.46
CA GLY A 939 -15.44 17.76 2.85
C GLY A 939 -16.00 18.40 1.57
N THR A 940 -15.38 18.11 0.42
CA THR A 940 -15.74 18.73 -0.87
C THR A 940 -16.63 17.87 -1.77
N GLN A 941 -16.78 16.56 -1.52
CA GLN A 941 -17.53 15.68 -2.43
C GLN A 941 -18.82 15.13 -1.81
N PHE A 942 -19.89 15.16 -2.59
CA PHE A 942 -21.25 14.73 -2.24
C PHE A 942 -21.86 13.86 -3.36
N ARG A 943 -22.70 12.90 -2.99
CA ARG A 943 -23.30 11.90 -3.89
C ARG A 943 -24.65 11.43 -3.36
N LEU A 944 -25.63 11.17 -4.24
CA LEU A 944 -26.80 10.38 -3.85
C LEU A 944 -26.47 8.88 -3.87
N LEU A 945 -26.91 8.13 -2.85
CA LEU A 945 -26.65 6.69 -2.67
C LEU A 945 -26.85 5.86 -3.95
N HIS A 946 -27.85 6.20 -4.76
CA HIS A 946 -28.04 5.64 -6.10
C HIS A 946 -28.77 6.66 -6.99
N ARG A 947 -28.35 6.84 -8.25
CA ARG A 947 -28.94 7.84 -9.17
C ARG A 947 -30.45 7.63 -9.41
N SER A 948 -31.02 6.45 -9.15
CA SER A 948 -32.50 6.30 -9.16
C SER A 948 -33.22 7.21 -8.17
N MET A 949 -32.56 7.58 -7.06
CA MET A 949 -33.14 8.50 -6.08
C MET A 949 -33.17 9.93 -6.62
N LEU A 950 -32.11 10.34 -7.34
CA LEU A 950 -32.06 11.61 -8.08
C LEU A 950 -33.17 11.68 -9.14
N GLU A 951 -33.37 10.58 -9.87
CA GLU A 951 -34.42 10.43 -10.89
C GLU A 951 -35.83 10.42 -10.26
N TYR A 952 -35.99 9.82 -9.08
CA TYR A 952 -37.24 9.82 -8.30
C TYR A 952 -37.60 11.21 -7.75
N PHE A 953 -36.67 11.90 -7.09
CA PHE A 953 -36.87 13.27 -6.61
C PHE A 953 -37.08 14.27 -7.74
N TYR A 954 -36.48 14.03 -8.92
CA TYR A 954 -36.77 14.83 -10.10
C TYR A 954 -38.17 14.51 -10.68
N ALA A 955 -38.63 13.26 -10.68
CA ALA A 955 -39.99 12.89 -11.06
C ALA A 955 -41.05 13.60 -10.17
N LEU A 956 -40.81 13.67 -8.86
CA LEU A 956 -41.64 14.46 -7.93
C LEU A 956 -41.80 15.93 -8.35
N THR A 957 -40.80 16.56 -8.98
CA THR A 957 -40.90 17.97 -9.45
C THR A 957 -41.84 18.19 -10.64
N PHE A 958 -42.39 17.10 -11.20
CA PHE A 958 -43.40 17.13 -12.26
C PHE A 958 -44.79 16.67 -11.80
N PHE A 959 -44.86 15.83 -10.77
CA PHE A 959 -46.08 15.43 -10.10
C PHE A 959 -45.77 14.78 -8.74
N ASP A 960 -46.22 15.41 -7.67
CA ASP A 960 -46.13 14.94 -6.28
C ASP A 960 -47.55 14.76 -5.71
N PRO A 961 -47.97 13.53 -5.33
CA PRO A 961 -49.30 13.31 -4.77
C PRO A 961 -49.51 13.98 -3.41
N ALA A 962 -48.44 14.34 -2.67
CA ALA A 962 -48.56 15.09 -1.42
C ALA A 962 -48.82 16.59 -1.63
N GLU A 963 -48.63 17.12 -2.85
CA GLU A 963 -48.90 18.52 -3.19
C GLU A 963 -50.28 18.74 -3.84
N THR A 964 -51.00 17.68 -4.22
CA THR A 964 -52.37 17.80 -4.74
C THR A 964 -53.37 17.98 -3.59
N PRO A 965 -54.14 19.08 -3.54
CA PRO A 965 -55.07 19.32 -2.44
C PRO A 965 -56.24 18.34 -2.43
N GLU A 966 -56.57 17.86 -1.23
CA GLU A 966 -57.84 17.23 -0.91
C GLU A 966 -58.93 18.30 -0.91
N THR A 967 -59.53 18.52 -2.08
CA THR A 967 -60.70 19.39 -2.24
C THR A 967 -61.96 18.60 -1.88
N ASP A 968 -62.64 18.97 -0.79
CA ASP A 968 -63.86 18.33 -0.26
C ASP A 968 -65.06 18.25 -1.25
N ASP A 969 -64.99 18.94 -2.40
CA ASP A 969 -66.03 18.89 -3.44
C ASP A 969 -65.57 18.10 -4.67
N ASP A 970 -65.90 16.81 -4.69
CA ASP A 970 -65.62 15.88 -5.81
C ASP A 970 -66.35 16.25 -7.12
N ASN A 971 -67.23 17.26 -7.12
CA ASN A 971 -68.02 17.66 -8.29
C ASN A 971 -67.34 18.72 -9.16
N ASP A 972 -66.46 19.57 -8.61
CA ASP A 972 -65.91 20.74 -9.33
C ASP A 972 -64.70 20.36 -10.19
N VAL A 973 -64.93 19.47 -11.17
CA VAL A 973 -63.92 19.06 -12.15
C VAL A 973 -63.55 20.27 -13.02
N PRO A 974 -62.30 20.75 -13.00
CA PRO A 974 -61.93 21.99 -13.67
C PRO A 974 -62.15 21.89 -15.18
N SER A 975 -62.76 22.93 -15.75
CA SER A 975 -63.09 22.99 -17.18
C SER A 975 -61.86 22.80 -18.07
N PHE A 976 -62.07 22.34 -19.30
CA PHE A 976 -60.99 22.11 -20.26
C PHE A 976 -60.10 23.35 -20.44
N GLU A 977 -60.70 24.55 -20.45
CA GLU A 977 -60.03 25.84 -20.53
C GLU A 977 -59.21 26.15 -19.26
N ALA A 978 -59.78 25.96 -18.06
CA ALA A 978 -59.09 26.22 -16.80
C ALA A 978 -57.91 25.27 -16.59
N LEU A 979 -58.11 23.98 -16.90
CA LEU A 979 -57.07 22.95 -16.81
C LEU A 979 -55.99 23.12 -17.90
N ARG A 980 -56.36 23.53 -19.11
CA ARG A 980 -55.42 23.98 -20.16
C ARG A 980 -54.56 25.14 -19.69
N ASP A 981 -55.17 26.13 -19.04
CA ASP A 981 -54.49 27.37 -18.68
C ASP A 981 -53.55 27.21 -17.48
N SER A 982 -53.90 26.40 -16.48
CA SER A 982 -52.97 26.01 -15.42
C SER A 982 -51.78 25.21 -15.97
N LEU A 983 -52.02 24.33 -16.95
CA LEU A 983 -50.95 23.52 -17.56
C LEU A 983 -49.96 24.32 -18.42
N LYS A 984 -50.25 25.57 -18.83
CA LYS A 984 -49.32 26.44 -19.58
C LYS A 984 -48.03 26.78 -18.82
N ALA A 985 -48.07 26.76 -17.50
CA ALA A 985 -46.91 27.00 -16.64
C ALA A 985 -46.24 25.72 -16.12
N HIS A 986 -46.84 24.55 -16.38
CA HIS A 986 -46.46 23.28 -15.75
C HIS A 986 -45.03 22.86 -16.11
N PRO A 987 -44.21 22.32 -15.17
CA PRO A 987 -42.81 21.98 -15.42
C PRO A 987 -42.57 21.06 -16.64
N LEU A 988 -43.50 20.15 -16.93
CA LEU A 988 -43.47 19.27 -18.12
C LEU A 988 -43.49 20.04 -19.45
N THR A 989 -43.97 21.29 -19.51
CA THR A 989 -43.95 22.12 -20.73
C THR A 989 -42.61 22.83 -20.96
N MET A 990 -41.74 22.86 -19.94
CA MET A 990 -40.48 23.61 -19.95
C MET A 990 -39.25 22.69 -20.07
N LYS A 991 -39.28 21.52 -19.42
CA LYS A 991 -38.12 20.62 -19.28
C LYS A 991 -38.27 19.34 -20.13
N PRO A 992 -37.30 18.96 -20.98
CA PRO A 992 -37.39 17.73 -21.77
C PRO A 992 -36.99 16.50 -20.94
N ILE A 993 -37.94 15.62 -20.61
CA ILE A 993 -37.69 14.41 -19.79
C ILE A 993 -37.55 13.12 -20.61
N VAL A 994 -37.83 13.15 -21.92
CA VAL A 994 -37.77 11.96 -22.81
C VAL A 994 -36.35 11.34 -22.90
N GLY A 995 -35.31 12.07 -22.48
CA GLY A 995 -33.95 11.54 -22.35
C GLY A 995 -33.66 10.78 -21.05
N GLU A 996 -34.55 10.86 -20.06
CA GLU A 996 -34.40 10.28 -18.72
C GLU A 996 -35.46 9.18 -18.49
N PRO A 997 -35.26 7.97 -19.05
CA PRO A 997 -36.28 6.91 -19.08
C PRO A 997 -36.81 6.50 -17.71
N LEU A 998 -36.00 6.52 -16.64
CA LEU A 998 -36.50 6.16 -15.30
C LEU A 998 -37.43 7.25 -14.72
N VAL A 999 -37.20 8.52 -15.04
CA VAL A 999 -38.10 9.64 -14.68
C VAL A 999 -39.45 9.49 -15.38
N VAL A 1000 -39.41 9.14 -16.68
CA VAL A 1000 -40.63 8.82 -17.44
C VAL A 1000 -41.34 7.61 -16.85
N GLN A 1001 -40.62 6.57 -16.41
CA GLN A 1001 -41.19 5.37 -15.82
C GLN A 1001 -41.86 5.63 -14.46
N PHE A 1002 -41.23 6.39 -13.55
CA PHE A 1002 -41.87 6.81 -12.30
C PHE A 1002 -43.16 7.59 -12.54
N LEU A 1003 -43.15 8.54 -13.50
CA LEU A 1003 -44.35 9.30 -13.87
C LEU A 1003 -45.40 8.42 -14.56
N ALA A 1004 -45.00 7.39 -15.30
CA ALA A 1004 -45.90 6.44 -15.95
C ALA A 1004 -46.53 5.43 -14.97
N GLU A 1005 -45.89 5.16 -13.84
CA GLU A 1005 -46.48 4.44 -12.72
C GLU A 1005 -47.46 5.34 -11.96
N ARG A 1006 -47.11 6.60 -11.66
CA ARG A 1006 -48.07 7.55 -11.07
C ARG A 1006 -49.27 7.82 -11.98
N ALA A 1007 -49.08 7.93 -13.30
CA ALA A 1007 -50.18 8.08 -14.27
C ALA A 1007 -51.07 6.83 -14.43
N ARG A 1008 -50.69 5.69 -13.84
CA ARG A 1008 -51.55 4.49 -13.69
C ARG A 1008 -52.28 4.44 -12.34
N ALA A 1009 -51.71 5.04 -11.30
CA ALA A 1009 -52.34 5.17 -9.98
C ALA A 1009 -53.33 6.34 -9.91
N GLU A 1010 -52.99 7.49 -10.52
CA GLU A 1010 -53.66 8.78 -10.31
C GLU A 1010 -54.47 9.26 -11.53
N PRO A 1011 -55.81 9.15 -11.51
CA PRO A 1011 -56.67 9.61 -12.62
C PRO A 1011 -56.54 11.11 -12.90
N ARG A 1012 -56.34 11.93 -11.86
CA ARG A 1012 -56.16 13.39 -11.99
C ARG A 1012 -54.89 13.72 -12.81
N PHE A 1013 -53.77 13.01 -12.57
CA PHE A 1013 -52.54 13.18 -13.36
C PHE A 1013 -52.68 12.62 -14.78
N GLN A 1014 -53.33 11.47 -14.94
CA GLN A 1014 -53.62 10.89 -16.27
C GLN A 1014 -54.43 11.86 -17.14
N LEU A 1015 -55.44 12.54 -16.58
CA LEU A 1015 -56.22 13.56 -17.27
C LEU A 1015 -55.39 14.79 -17.66
N GLN A 1016 -54.54 15.30 -16.76
CA GLN A 1016 -53.61 16.41 -17.05
C GLN A 1016 -52.70 16.08 -18.25
N LEU A 1017 -52.16 14.86 -18.31
CA LEU A 1017 -51.30 14.40 -19.42
C LEU A 1017 -52.09 14.29 -20.74
N LEU A 1018 -53.33 13.79 -20.70
CA LEU A 1018 -54.20 13.71 -21.88
C LEU A 1018 -54.55 15.11 -22.43
N VAL A 1019 -54.85 16.07 -21.54
CA VAL A 1019 -55.06 17.47 -21.93
C VAL A 1019 -53.77 18.07 -22.51
N MET A 1020 -52.61 17.88 -21.87
CA MET A 1020 -51.32 18.37 -22.34
C MET A 1020 -50.89 17.76 -23.70
N MET A 1021 -51.38 16.57 -24.05
CA MET A 1021 -51.21 16.00 -25.39
C MET A 1021 -52.09 16.70 -26.44
N ASP A 1022 -53.34 17.02 -26.11
CA ASP A 1022 -54.29 17.64 -27.04
C ASP A 1022 -54.07 19.16 -27.22
N THR A 1023 -53.42 19.84 -26.27
CA THR A 1023 -53.07 21.27 -26.34
C THR A 1023 -51.87 21.60 -27.24
N MET A 1024 -51.64 20.82 -28.31
CA MET A 1024 -50.62 21.10 -29.34
C MET A 1024 -50.91 22.41 -30.13
N GLU A 1025 -50.54 23.53 -29.53
CA GLU A 1025 -50.48 24.84 -30.16
C GLU A 1025 -49.09 25.06 -30.80
N GLY A 1026 -48.93 26.17 -31.52
CA GLY A 1026 -47.82 26.36 -32.46
C GLY A 1026 -46.46 26.67 -31.83
N ASP A 1027 -46.38 26.79 -30.51
CA ASP A 1027 -45.21 27.23 -29.77
C ASP A 1027 -44.36 26.06 -29.23
N VAL A 1028 -43.13 26.39 -28.80
CA VAL A 1028 -42.14 25.39 -28.37
C VAL A 1028 -42.52 24.71 -27.05
N LYS A 1029 -43.23 25.40 -26.14
CA LYS A 1029 -43.56 24.90 -24.79
C LYS A 1029 -44.71 23.90 -24.85
N SER A 1030 -45.78 24.23 -25.58
CA SER A 1030 -46.90 23.30 -25.84
C SER A 1030 -46.41 22.04 -26.57
N VAL A 1031 -45.52 22.19 -27.56
CA VAL A 1031 -44.88 21.06 -28.25
C VAL A 1031 -44.00 20.22 -27.32
N GLN A 1032 -43.32 20.82 -26.33
CA GLN A 1032 -42.50 20.07 -25.38
C GLN A 1032 -43.33 19.35 -24.32
N GLY A 1033 -44.38 19.99 -23.80
CA GLY A 1033 -45.36 19.37 -22.91
C GLY A 1033 -45.99 18.14 -23.56
N ALA A 1034 -46.52 18.28 -24.77
CA ALA A 1034 -47.15 17.18 -25.50
C ALA A 1034 -46.19 16.01 -25.81
N LYS A 1035 -44.90 16.27 -26.07
CA LYS A 1035 -43.89 15.19 -26.21
C LYS A 1035 -43.69 14.41 -24.90
N ASN A 1036 -43.54 15.12 -23.79
CA ASN A 1036 -43.32 14.52 -22.48
C ASN A 1036 -44.57 13.72 -22.05
N ALA A 1037 -45.76 14.28 -22.23
CA ALA A 1037 -47.02 13.61 -21.97
C ALA A 1037 -47.20 12.33 -22.80
N VAL A 1038 -46.92 12.37 -24.11
CA VAL A 1038 -46.95 11.16 -24.96
C VAL A 1038 -45.96 10.11 -24.47
N ALA A 1039 -44.74 10.49 -24.04
CA ALA A 1039 -43.78 9.52 -23.52
C ALA A 1039 -44.29 8.83 -22.23
N ILE A 1040 -44.80 9.60 -21.26
CA ILE A 1040 -45.37 9.08 -20.01
C ILE A 1040 -46.57 8.17 -20.30
N LEU A 1041 -47.50 8.59 -21.16
CA LEU A 1041 -48.71 7.83 -21.45
C LEU A 1041 -48.42 6.53 -22.23
N VAL A 1042 -47.44 6.53 -23.16
CA VAL A 1042 -47.01 5.29 -23.83
C VAL A 1042 -46.38 4.31 -22.84
N GLU A 1043 -45.51 4.78 -21.94
CA GLU A 1043 -44.89 3.96 -20.89
C GLU A 1043 -45.91 3.49 -19.84
N ALA A 1044 -47.01 4.23 -19.66
CA ALA A 1044 -48.18 3.81 -18.87
C ALA A 1044 -49.04 2.75 -19.57
N GLY A 1045 -48.67 2.30 -20.77
CA GLY A 1045 -49.36 1.28 -21.56
C GLY A 1045 -50.49 1.81 -22.46
N ILE A 1046 -50.73 3.13 -22.49
CA ILE A 1046 -51.88 3.72 -23.19
C ILE A 1046 -51.60 3.78 -24.70
N ARG A 1047 -52.38 3.02 -25.48
CA ARG A 1047 -52.15 2.79 -26.91
C ARG A 1047 -52.93 3.77 -27.79
N PHE A 1048 -52.22 4.71 -28.42
CA PHE A 1048 -52.79 5.70 -29.36
C PHE A 1048 -53.14 5.18 -30.77
N ASN A 1049 -53.03 3.86 -31.01
CA ASN A 1049 -53.34 3.25 -32.31
C ASN A 1049 -54.71 2.58 -32.28
N GLY A 1050 -55.67 3.10 -33.04
CA GLY A 1050 -56.99 2.50 -33.25
C GLY A 1050 -58.05 2.87 -32.21
N VAL A 1051 -57.63 3.32 -31.02
CA VAL A 1051 -58.52 3.94 -30.02
C VAL A 1051 -59.08 5.24 -30.58
N ASP A 1052 -60.42 5.39 -30.56
CA ASP A 1052 -61.03 6.71 -30.68
C ASP A 1052 -60.88 7.43 -29.34
N LEU A 1053 -60.22 8.59 -29.35
CA LEU A 1053 -59.88 9.34 -28.14
C LEU A 1053 -61.13 9.74 -27.33
N SER A 1054 -62.30 9.77 -27.97
CA SER A 1054 -63.61 9.91 -27.30
C SER A 1054 -63.82 8.95 -26.12
N THR A 1055 -63.25 7.73 -26.16
CA THR A 1055 -63.50 6.67 -25.17
C THR A 1055 -62.61 6.73 -23.92
N VAL A 1056 -61.52 7.50 -23.96
CA VAL A 1056 -60.58 7.69 -22.83
C VAL A 1056 -60.75 9.09 -22.21
N ARG A 1057 -61.65 9.90 -22.78
CA ARG A 1057 -61.98 11.24 -22.30
C ARG A 1057 -63.16 11.21 -21.32
N PRO A 1058 -63.18 12.06 -20.28
CA PRO A 1058 -64.39 12.33 -19.50
C PRO A 1058 -65.57 12.75 -20.38
N GLN A 1059 -66.81 12.47 -19.95
CA GLN A 1059 -68.01 12.67 -20.78
C GLN A 1059 -68.18 14.13 -21.27
N TRP A 1060 -67.77 15.12 -20.46
CA TRP A 1060 -67.79 16.55 -20.80
C TRP A 1060 -66.79 16.99 -21.90
N TYR A 1061 -65.83 16.15 -22.26
CA TYR A 1061 -64.88 16.41 -23.37
C TYR A 1061 -65.52 16.20 -24.77
N SER A 1062 -66.79 15.77 -24.82
CA SER A 1062 -67.53 15.50 -26.06
C SER A 1062 -68.54 16.60 -26.43
N SER A 1063 -68.69 17.62 -25.59
CA SER A 1063 -69.59 18.76 -25.78
C SER A 1063 -68.85 20.05 -26.15
N THR A 1064 -68.25 20.09 -27.36
CA THR A 1064 -67.77 21.32 -28.03
C THR A 1064 -67.58 21.11 -29.54
#